data_AF-A0AAW0A7H9-F1
#
_entry.id   AF-A0AAW0A7H9-F1
#
_cell.length_a   1.000
_cell.length_b   1.000
_cell.length_c   1.000
_cell.angle_alpha   90.00
_cell.angle_beta   90.00
_cell.angle_gamma   90.00
#
_symmetry.space_group_name_H-M   'P 1'
#
loop_
_entity.id
_entity.type
_entity.pdbx_description
1 polymer ?
#
loop_
_entity_poly.entity_id
_entity_poly.type
_entity_poly.pdbx_seq_one_letter_code
_entity_poly.pdbx_strand_id
1 'polypeptide(L)'
;MARPGSERADRRQENYDQAVSSCEGFLLPPQVKSVYRRSKHDMPSMKRVYEAMLKKEKEGKDKKPAGLNAVAAFLYEGIRILGEQLEIRALVRQFKQHELASTKDDIDTSRERLEREIEEWRFDQRAQMPAAQVGLEDAAGTLVEDVKLWLPSHFTEEQRNERQLEEFVVQEEELWVGFAYDCLETVKQWVQTAQTLRDRRRKQDGGSYKKTLSAKRVIDCDRRRDLHIAKYNLARETLWALKRDDAENDFKVLDVEQTRLKSRDMKRQLGDSSIVDGTVWGQGAVASGARRLIAGETAATVSQGAAGPSASVPPSTAQTVMDRRQTPAARERTANITERKPKKAHEEGWIWHAKPAQMTDQQLAEWELEGDSIQWFRAEAEMQRWREEVERILAEYRTTLRSFSKYAAIWTELAKEQDASRPGHIAYAKRMAAVHAERHRQGMVALPRHRTLGETYGPIVEDSFDLVSFVEERRQKQNAAIESILALAKAQLDATGSEEAAADAAAAPIQDMESEEEDEFEEDDYEYLADNEQSMDEDGEVVAGGGRLPAKRAKAPLPKKAATEAAPVANVVPASCANTVTPACLQAFYNIPTTPATTSTRLGVSGFILQWANQLDLQQFLRTLRTDISPSTTFTLQTLDGGVNTQTRSQAGVEANLDIQYTIGVATNVPVTFISVGENGSDGLDGFLDIITTLINEPASQRPSVLTTSYGFDESDLTRPVANNLCNAYMQLGALGTSLIFSSGDGGVSGSQSQSCTNFIPTLPSDCPFVTSVGSTGGITEVGSSFSSGGFSNYFGIPSYQSADVASYLAAIGSTNSGRFNRTGRAFPDVAAQGESFEIAWSAQFGLVDGTSASAPTFASIIALINDQLVAAGKPVLGFLNPFLYSSTGRAAFNDITSGTNPGCNTNGFSARAGWDPVTGLGTPDFVKLKAAVGL
;
A
#
# COMPACT_ATOMS: atom_id res chain seq x y z
N MET A 1 -33.71 -42.37 24.17
CA MET A 1 -32.98 -41.27 24.84
C MET A 1 -32.31 -40.46 23.75
N ALA A 2 -32.74 -39.21 23.61
CA ALA A 2 -32.38 -38.29 22.54
C ALA A 2 -31.63 -37.08 23.11
N ARG A 3 -30.93 -36.37 22.20
CA ARG A 3 -30.26 -35.05 22.30
C ARG A 3 -28.76 -35.05 22.68
N PRO A 4 -28.00 -33.99 22.34
CA PRO A 4 -28.05 -33.14 21.12
C PRO A 4 -26.65 -32.68 20.63
N GLY A 5 -26.36 -32.79 19.32
CA GLY A 5 -25.12 -32.24 18.74
C GLY A 5 -25.27 -31.60 17.35
N SER A 6 -26.49 -31.61 16.79
CA SER A 6 -26.74 -31.28 15.38
C SER A 6 -27.59 -30.02 15.15
N GLU A 7 -27.72 -29.11 16.12
CA GLU A 7 -28.55 -27.88 15.97
C GLU A 7 -27.74 -26.57 15.91
N ARG A 8 -26.40 -26.61 15.95
CA ARG A 8 -25.55 -25.40 16.04
C ARG A 8 -24.84 -25.02 14.74
N ALA A 9 -24.81 -25.91 13.74
CA ALA A 9 -24.24 -25.65 12.41
C ALA A 9 -25.29 -25.14 11.40
N ASP A 10 -26.52 -25.68 11.45
CA ASP A 10 -27.57 -25.32 10.48
C ASP A 10 -28.18 -23.92 10.73
N ARG A 11 -28.20 -23.40 11.97
CA ARG A 11 -28.68 -22.03 12.26
C ARG A 11 -27.70 -20.91 11.87
N ARG A 12 -26.43 -21.24 11.60
CA ARG A 12 -25.45 -20.27 11.05
C ARG A 12 -25.57 -20.16 9.53
N GLN A 13 -25.96 -21.25 8.86
CA GLN A 13 -26.22 -21.28 7.42
C GLN A 13 -27.58 -20.64 7.08
N GLU A 14 -28.64 -20.86 7.86
CA GLU A 14 -29.95 -20.21 7.63
C GLU A 14 -29.92 -18.68 7.86
N ASN A 15 -29.13 -18.18 8.81
CA ASN A 15 -28.93 -16.73 8.99
C ASN A 15 -27.98 -16.10 7.94
N TYR A 16 -27.15 -16.92 7.29
CA TYR A 16 -26.28 -16.50 6.19
C TYR A 16 -27.08 -16.47 4.88
N ASP A 17 -27.93 -17.46 4.63
CA ASP A 17 -28.76 -17.56 3.43
C ASP A 17 -29.94 -16.55 3.43
N GLN A 18 -30.47 -16.16 4.60
CA GLN A 18 -31.43 -15.04 4.70
C GLN A 18 -30.79 -13.65 4.50
N ALA A 19 -29.50 -13.49 4.81
CA ALA A 19 -28.74 -12.27 4.52
C ALA A 19 -28.31 -12.19 3.04
N VAL A 20 -28.11 -13.34 2.39
CA VAL A 20 -27.76 -13.44 0.96
C VAL A 20 -28.99 -13.23 0.06
N SER A 21 -30.19 -13.63 0.48
CA SER A 21 -31.40 -13.49 -0.34
C SER A 21 -31.96 -12.06 -0.46
N SER A 22 -31.56 -11.10 0.38
CA SER A 22 -32.03 -9.69 0.27
C SER A 22 -31.10 -8.77 -0.51
N CYS A 23 -29.99 -9.29 -1.04
CA CYS A 23 -29.00 -8.52 -1.81
C CYS A 23 -29.10 -8.72 -3.34
N GLU A 24 -30.02 -9.58 -3.81
CA GLU A 24 -30.31 -9.76 -5.23
C GLU A 24 -31.24 -8.65 -5.74
N GLY A 25 -30.69 -7.48 -6.07
CA GLY A 25 -31.49 -6.40 -6.65
C GLY A 25 -30.75 -5.10 -6.97
N PHE A 26 -29.73 -5.14 -7.84
CA PHE A 26 -29.25 -4.03 -8.70
C PHE A 26 -29.08 -2.62 -8.07
N LEU A 27 -27.81 -2.26 -7.75
CA LEU A 27 -27.10 -0.96 -7.92
C LEU A 27 -26.07 -0.73 -6.79
N LEU A 28 -24.80 -1.11 -7.02
CA LEU A 28 -23.59 -0.91 -6.18
C LEU A 28 -23.64 -1.46 -4.73
N PRO A 29 -22.68 -2.28 -4.26
CA PRO A 29 -22.54 -2.50 -2.82
C PRO A 29 -22.02 -1.20 -2.15
N PRO A 30 -22.55 -0.86 -0.96
CA PRO A 30 -22.09 0.29 -0.19
C PRO A 30 -20.67 0.00 0.30
N GLN A 31 -19.81 1.02 0.21
CA GLN A 31 -18.50 1.05 0.86
C GLN A 31 -18.64 0.49 2.27
N VAL A 32 -17.69 -0.37 2.72
CA VAL A 32 -17.53 -0.60 4.16
C VAL A 32 -17.30 0.79 4.75
N LYS A 33 -18.34 1.36 5.36
CA LYS A 33 -18.23 2.59 6.12
C LYS A 33 -17.33 2.24 7.27
N SER A 34 -16.04 2.56 7.14
CA SER A 34 -15.13 2.46 8.27
C SER A 34 -15.81 3.22 9.41
N VAL A 35 -15.99 2.56 10.55
CA VAL A 35 -16.56 3.20 11.75
C VAL A 35 -15.66 4.33 12.27
N TYR A 36 -14.51 4.55 11.63
CA TYR A 36 -13.55 5.62 11.86
C TYR A 36 -13.57 6.72 10.80
N ARG A 37 -14.38 6.58 9.75
CA ARG A 37 -14.48 7.49 8.61
C ARG A 37 -15.94 7.88 8.45
N ARG A 38 -16.22 9.17 8.38
CA ARG A 38 -17.57 9.65 8.06
C ARG A 38 -18.02 9.01 6.74
N SER A 39 -19.25 8.50 6.71
CA SER A 39 -19.95 8.20 5.48
C SER A 39 -19.80 9.40 4.56
N LYS A 40 -19.51 9.15 3.28
CA LYS A 40 -19.67 10.17 2.25
C LYS A 40 -21.17 10.46 2.10
N HIS A 41 -21.77 11.17 3.05
CA HIS A 41 -23.03 11.85 2.80
C HIS A 41 -22.81 12.89 1.69
N ASP A 42 -23.86 13.10 0.91
CA ASP A 42 -23.90 13.69 -0.43
C ASP A 42 -23.29 15.10 -0.56
N MET A 43 -21.96 15.24 -0.47
CA MET A 43 -21.30 16.44 -0.95
C MET A 43 -21.48 16.53 -2.47
N PRO A 44 -21.99 17.65 -3.01
CA PRO A 44 -22.09 17.86 -4.44
C PRO A 44 -20.70 17.80 -5.07
N SER A 45 -20.48 16.91 -6.04
CA SER A 45 -19.28 16.93 -6.90
C SER A 45 -19.68 17.41 -8.28
N MET A 46 -18.80 18.07 -9.03
CA MET A 46 -19.10 18.58 -10.37
C MET A 46 -19.64 17.48 -11.29
N LYS A 47 -19.06 16.28 -11.21
CA LYS A 47 -19.51 15.10 -11.97
C LYS A 47 -20.93 14.65 -11.61
N ARG A 48 -21.25 14.52 -10.31
CA ARG A 48 -22.61 14.15 -9.84
C ARG A 48 -23.65 15.19 -10.22
N VAL A 49 -23.29 16.47 -10.15
CA VAL A 49 -24.16 17.56 -10.59
C VAL A 49 -24.45 17.41 -12.09
N TYR A 50 -23.42 17.20 -12.90
CA TYR A 50 -23.56 16.93 -14.33
C TYR A 50 -24.46 15.71 -14.62
N GLU A 51 -24.23 14.58 -13.92
CA GLU A 51 -25.07 13.37 -14.06
C GLU A 51 -26.53 13.61 -13.64
N ALA A 52 -26.76 14.43 -12.61
CA ALA A 52 -28.10 14.80 -12.17
C ALA A 52 -28.81 15.70 -13.19
N MET A 53 -28.11 16.61 -13.86
CA MET A 53 -28.63 17.41 -14.97
C MET A 53 -29.08 16.51 -16.13
N LEU A 54 -28.23 15.58 -16.56
CA LEU A 54 -28.56 14.61 -17.62
C LEU A 54 -29.78 13.74 -17.27
N LYS A 55 -29.99 13.45 -15.98
CA LYS A 55 -31.14 12.65 -15.50
C LYS A 55 -32.44 13.45 -15.50
N LYS A 56 -32.44 14.69 -14.99
CA LYS A 56 -33.62 15.59 -14.99
C LYS A 56 -34.18 15.80 -16.40
N GLU A 57 -33.32 15.81 -17.41
CA GLU A 57 -33.72 15.94 -18.82
C GLU A 57 -34.40 14.70 -19.40
N LYS A 58 -33.99 13.48 -19.02
CA LYS A 58 -34.61 12.23 -19.48
C LYS A 58 -36.04 12.05 -18.97
N GLU A 59 -36.36 12.67 -17.84
CA GLU A 59 -37.65 12.53 -17.15
C GLU A 59 -38.67 13.61 -17.58
N GLY A 60 -38.22 14.69 -18.25
CA GLY A 60 -39.06 15.76 -18.79
C GLY A 60 -39.84 15.35 -20.04
N LYS A 61 -41.12 15.02 -19.89
CA LYS A 61 -42.07 14.86 -21.00
C LYS A 61 -42.45 16.24 -21.58
N ASP A 62 -41.68 16.75 -22.54
CA ASP A 62 -42.23 17.55 -23.65
C ASP A 62 -41.23 17.70 -24.79
N LYS A 63 -41.71 17.48 -26.02
CA LYS A 63 -40.92 17.56 -27.26
C LYS A 63 -40.48 19.01 -27.53
N LYS A 64 -39.20 19.34 -27.29
CA LYS A 64 -38.40 20.37 -28.01
C LYS A 64 -36.88 20.04 -27.88
N PRO A 65 -36.03 20.55 -28.80
CA PRO A 65 -35.09 19.74 -29.57
C PRO A 65 -33.84 19.32 -28.79
N ALA A 66 -33.06 18.41 -29.38
CA ALA A 66 -31.83 17.77 -28.90
C ALA A 66 -30.65 18.73 -28.57
N GLY A 67 -30.87 19.77 -27.75
CA GLY A 67 -29.90 20.82 -27.44
C GLY A 67 -29.40 20.88 -25.99
N LEU A 68 -30.18 20.47 -24.97
CA LEU A 68 -29.80 20.67 -23.57
C LEU A 68 -28.62 19.79 -23.08
N ASN A 69 -28.59 18.49 -23.42
CA ASN A 69 -27.45 17.62 -23.13
C ASN A 69 -26.11 18.15 -23.69
N ALA A 70 -26.16 18.93 -24.78
CA ALA A 70 -24.97 19.54 -25.37
C ALA A 70 -24.51 20.78 -24.60
N VAL A 71 -25.42 21.51 -23.95
CA VAL A 71 -25.11 22.71 -23.14
C VAL A 71 -24.43 22.33 -21.82
N ALA A 72 -24.99 21.39 -21.06
CA ALA A 72 -24.38 20.94 -19.81
C ALA A 72 -23.00 20.31 -20.04
N ALA A 73 -22.85 19.52 -21.12
CA ALA A 73 -21.56 18.95 -21.52
C ALA A 73 -20.57 20.06 -21.94
N PHE A 74 -21.02 21.04 -22.71
CA PHE A 74 -20.22 22.19 -23.12
C PHE A 74 -19.71 23.02 -21.93
N LEU A 75 -20.59 23.32 -20.95
CA LEU A 75 -20.22 24.06 -19.74
C LEU A 75 -19.28 23.25 -18.83
N TYR A 76 -19.53 21.94 -18.69
CA TYR A 76 -18.67 21.02 -17.96
C TYR A 76 -17.24 21.02 -18.53
N GLU A 77 -17.10 20.88 -19.84
CA GLU A 77 -15.80 20.93 -20.52
C GLU A 77 -15.13 22.30 -20.40
N GLY A 78 -15.90 23.39 -20.48
CA GLY A 78 -15.36 24.75 -20.30
C GLY A 78 -14.76 24.99 -18.91
N ILE A 79 -15.44 24.52 -17.86
CA ILE A 79 -14.95 24.60 -16.48
C ILE A 79 -13.71 23.70 -16.29
N ARG A 80 -13.68 22.51 -16.92
CA ARG A 80 -12.49 21.63 -16.92
C ARG A 80 -11.28 22.33 -17.55
N ILE A 81 -11.45 22.96 -18.71
CA ILE A 81 -10.40 23.71 -19.42
C ILE A 81 -9.87 24.86 -18.55
N LEU A 82 -10.73 25.62 -17.84
CA LEU A 82 -10.28 26.64 -16.87
C LEU A 82 -9.40 26.04 -15.75
N GLY A 83 -9.73 24.82 -15.30
CA GLY A 83 -8.94 24.05 -14.35
C GLY A 83 -7.54 23.73 -14.89
N GLU A 84 -7.42 23.34 -16.16
CA GLU A 84 -6.14 23.04 -16.82
C GLU A 84 -5.30 24.31 -17.08
N GLN A 85 -5.94 25.42 -17.44
CA GLN A 85 -5.26 26.72 -17.55
C GLN A 85 -4.56 27.11 -16.23
N LEU A 86 -5.22 26.89 -15.08
CA LEU A 86 -4.61 27.13 -13.77
C LEU A 86 -3.44 26.18 -13.46
N GLU A 87 -3.48 24.93 -13.94
CA GLU A 87 -2.38 23.97 -13.80
C GLU A 87 -1.15 24.42 -14.58
N ILE A 88 -1.32 24.82 -15.84
CA ILE A 88 -0.22 25.35 -16.65
C ILE A 88 0.34 26.63 -16.01
N ARG A 89 -0.50 27.55 -15.53
CA ARG A 89 -0.04 28.74 -14.79
C ARG A 89 0.74 28.39 -13.53
N ALA A 90 0.43 27.29 -12.85
CA ALA A 90 1.18 26.81 -11.70
C ALA A 90 2.54 26.21 -12.12
N LEU A 91 2.58 25.43 -13.21
CA LEU A 91 3.81 24.89 -13.79
C LEU A 91 4.74 25.99 -14.30
N VAL A 92 4.22 27.00 -14.98
CA VAL A 92 4.99 28.16 -15.45
C VAL A 92 5.57 28.95 -14.28
N ARG A 93 4.82 29.13 -13.19
CA ARG A 93 5.34 29.75 -11.96
C ARG A 93 6.49 28.94 -11.36
N GLN A 94 6.39 27.61 -11.38
CA GLN A 94 7.45 26.71 -10.93
C GLN A 94 8.68 26.80 -11.84
N PHE A 95 8.51 26.80 -13.16
CA PHE A 95 9.60 26.96 -14.11
C PHE A 95 10.35 28.28 -13.93
N LYS A 96 9.63 29.38 -13.64
CA LYS A 96 10.24 30.69 -13.31
C LYS A 96 11.05 30.67 -12.02
N GLN A 97 10.73 29.81 -11.07
CA GLN A 97 11.49 29.64 -9.83
C GLN A 97 12.69 28.70 -10.03
N HIS A 98 12.54 27.69 -10.87
CA HIS A 98 13.54 26.67 -11.17
C HIS A 98 13.52 26.29 -12.66
N GLU A 99 14.48 26.83 -13.42
CA GLU A 99 14.60 26.61 -14.87
C GLU A 99 15.12 25.20 -15.19
N LEU A 100 14.27 24.19 -15.08
CA LEU A 100 14.56 22.80 -15.45
C LEU A 100 14.07 22.52 -16.87
N ALA A 101 14.93 21.92 -17.70
CA ALA A 101 14.59 21.57 -19.09
C ALA A 101 13.39 20.62 -19.19
N SER A 102 13.24 19.68 -18.25
CA SER A 102 12.07 18.76 -18.20
C SER A 102 10.76 19.50 -17.94
N THR A 103 10.76 20.49 -17.03
CA THR A 103 9.56 21.28 -16.73
C THR A 103 9.16 22.17 -17.91
N LYS A 104 10.12 22.58 -18.74
CA LYS A 104 9.82 23.29 -19.98
C LYS A 104 9.10 22.39 -20.99
N ASP A 105 9.58 21.16 -21.17
CA ASP A 105 8.97 20.16 -22.05
C ASP A 105 7.54 19.80 -21.62
N ASP A 106 7.32 19.64 -20.30
CA ASP A 106 6.00 19.43 -19.71
C ASP A 106 5.04 20.59 -20.01
N ILE A 107 5.52 21.84 -19.91
CA ILE A 107 4.75 23.05 -20.21
C ILE A 107 4.39 23.09 -21.70
N ASP A 108 5.37 22.91 -22.57
CA ASP A 108 5.17 23.00 -24.03
C ASP A 108 4.18 21.90 -24.50
N THR A 109 4.34 20.67 -24.02
CA THR A 109 3.40 19.56 -24.28
C THR A 109 1.99 19.85 -23.75
N SER A 110 1.88 20.39 -22.54
CA SER A 110 0.57 20.73 -21.95
C SER A 110 -0.12 21.87 -22.71
N ARG A 111 0.65 22.84 -23.22
CA ARG A 111 0.12 23.93 -24.05
C ARG A 111 -0.39 23.41 -25.38
N GLU A 112 0.37 22.58 -26.09
CA GLU A 112 -0.06 21.99 -27.37
C GLU A 112 -1.36 21.18 -27.22
N ARG A 113 -1.51 20.43 -26.12
CA ARG A 113 -2.74 19.70 -25.81
C ARG A 113 -3.90 20.67 -25.57
N LEU A 114 -3.69 21.67 -24.70
CA LEU A 114 -4.72 22.63 -24.34
C LEU A 114 -5.17 23.48 -25.54
N GLU A 115 -4.26 23.80 -26.46
CA GLU A 115 -4.59 24.54 -27.70
C GLU A 115 -5.61 23.77 -28.54
N ARG A 116 -5.37 22.47 -28.75
CA ARG A 116 -6.34 21.60 -29.45
C ARG A 116 -7.68 21.50 -28.73
N GLU A 117 -7.67 21.30 -27.42
CA GLU A 117 -8.90 21.19 -26.64
C GLU A 117 -9.72 22.49 -26.67
N ILE A 118 -9.07 23.65 -26.60
CA ILE A 118 -9.74 24.93 -26.76
C ILE A 118 -10.29 25.07 -28.18
N GLU A 119 -9.56 24.68 -29.23
CA GLU A 119 -10.06 24.72 -30.61
C GLU A 119 -11.32 23.86 -30.82
N GLU A 120 -11.31 22.64 -30.30
CA GLU A 120 -12.46 21.73 -30.32
C GLU A 120 -13.64 22.31 -29.52
N TRP A 121 -13.39 22.78 -28.29
CA TRP A 121 -14.41 23.40 -27.45
C TRP A 121 -14.99 24.68 -28.07
N ARG A 122 -14.16 25.48 -28.74
CA ARG A 122 -14.57 26.69 -29.49
C ARG A 122 -15.45 26.36 -30.68
N PHE A 123 -15.32 25.16 -31.28
CA PHE A 123 -16.24 24.70 -32.32
C PHE A 123 -17.63 24.49 -31.74
N ASP A 124 -17.72 23.82 -30.59
CA ASP A 124 -18.99 23.60 -29.89
C ASP A 124 -19.59 24.91 -29.35
N GLN A 125 -18.76 25.85 -28.89
CA GLN A 125 -19.20 27.18 -28.48
C GLN A 125 -19.99 27.90 -29.58
N ARG A 126 -19.64 27.71 -30.86
CA ARG A 126 -20.36 28.34 -31.98
C ARG A 126 -21.75 27.76 -32.18
N ALA A 127 -21.91 26.48 -31.85
CA ALA A 127 -23.19 25.81 -31.92
C ALA A 127 -24.06 26.14 -30.71
N GLN A 128 -23.48 26.15 -29.50
CA GLN A 128 -24.23 26.24 -28.24
C GLN A 128 -24.45 27.67 -27.74
N MET A 129 -23.48 28.59 -27.92
CA MET A 129 -23.55 29.97 -27.44
C MET A 129 -23.18 31.00 -28.53
N PRO A 130 -23.91 31.08 -29.66
CA PRO A 130 -23.61 32.01 -30.75
C PRO A 130 -23.70 33.49 -30.32
N ALA A 131 -24.58 33.82 -29.37
CA ALA A 131 -24.73 35.18 -28.84
C ALA A 131 -23.51 35.66 -28.01
N ALA A 132 -22.67 34.74 -27.53
CA ALA A 132 -21.43 35.08 -26.84
C ALA A 132 -20.30 35.52 -27.79
N GLN A 133 -20.46 35.35 -29.11
CA GLN A 133 -19.38 35.53 -30.10
C GLN A 133 -19.10 36.96 -30.56
N VAL A 134 -20.04 37.89 -30.39
CA VAL A 134 -19.88 39.25 -30.95
C VAL A 134 -18.78 40.01 -30.22
N GLY A 135 -17.64 40.22 -30.91
CA GLY A 135 -16.48 41.00 -30.45
C GLY A 135 -15.30 40.20 -29.88
N LEU A 136 -15.27 38.88 -30.09
CA LEU A 136 -14.23 38.00 -29.54
C LEU A 136 -12.99 37.92 -30.45
N GLU A 137 -12.07 38.87 -30.31
CA GLU A 137 -10.70 38.71 -30.79
C GLU A 137 -9.79 38.55 -29.58
N ASP A 138 -9.21 37.36 -29.40
CA ASP A 138 -8.11 37.20 -28.46
C ASP A 138 -6.93 38.05 -28.97
N ALA A 139 -6.29 38.81 -28.08
CA ALA A 139 -5.19 39.67 -28.48
C ALA A 139 -4.08 38.83 -29.13
N ALA A 140 -3.55 39.29 -30.26
CA ALA A 140 -2.49 38.58 -30.98
C ALA A 140 -1.29 38.31 -30.05
N GLY A 141 -0.92 37.04 -29.87
CA GLY A 141 0.17 36.61 -28.99
C GLY A 141 -0.24 36.25 -27.56
N THR A 142 -1.54 36.12 -27.26
CA THR A 142 -2.02 35.58 -25.97
C THR A 142 -1.62 34.11 -25.83
N LEU A 143 -1.06 33.73 -24.67
CA LEU A 143 -0.73 32.33 -24.37
C LEU A 143 -2.00 31.51 -24.13
N VAL A 144 -1.97 30.22 -24.46
CA VAL A 144 -3.14 29.33 -24.33
C VAL A 144 -3.71 29.27 -22.90
N GLU A 145 -2.85 29.35 -21.88
CA GLU A 145 -3.29 29.41 -20.48
C GLU A 145 -3.97 30.74 -20.08
N ASP A 146 -3.91 31.77 -20.92
CA ASP A 146 -4.49 33.10 -20.69
C ASP A 146 -5.65 33.42 -21.66
N VAL A 147 -5.98 32.49 -22.57
CA VAL A 147 -7.14 32.61 -23.46
C VAL A 147 -8.42 32.65 -22.64
N LYS A 148 -9.25 33.67 -22.85
CA LYS A 148 -10.52 33.83 -22.14
C LYS A 148 -11.59 32.95 -22.79
N LEU A 149 -12.16 31.98 -22.08
CA LEU A 149 -13.14 31.05 -22.68
C LEU A 149 -14.52 31.67 -22.95
N TRP A 150 -14.85 32.82 -22.36
CA TRP A 150 -16.16 33.49 -22.55
C TRP A 150 -17.38 32.63 -22.16
N LEU A 151 -17.26 31.87 -21.07
CA LEU A 151 -18.40 31.29 -20.34
C LEU A 151 -19.37 32.37 -19.81
N PRO A 152 -20.63 32.04 -19.48
CA PRO A 152 -21.60 33.01 -18.94
C PRO A 152 -21.07 33.81 -17.74
N SER A 153 -20.32 33.18 -16.85
CA SER A 153 -19.62 33.81 -15.71
C SER A 153 -18.65 34.94 -16.08
N HIS A 154 -18.16 34.98 -17.33
CA HIS A 154 -17.24 36.01 -17.80
C HIS A 154 -17.92 37.30 -18.28
N PHE A 155 -19.25 37.32 -18.34
CA PHE A 155 -20.06 38.48 -18.74
C PHE A 155 -20.69 39.15 -17.52
N THR A 156 -20.86 40.47 -17.57
CA THR A 156 -21.64 41.19 -16.54
C THR A 156 -23.12 40.83 -16.63
N GLU A 157 -23.90 41.05 -15.57
CA GLU A 157 -25.34 40.78 -15.58
C GLU A 157 -26.06 41.50 -16.73
N GLU A 158 -25.73 42.75 -17.00
CA GLU A 158 -26.26 43.52 -18.13
C GLU A 158 -25.96 42.84 -19.46
N GLN A 159 -24.72 42.38 -19.65
CA GLN A 159 -24.29 41.67 -20.87
C GLN A 159 -24.95 40.30 -21.02
N ARG A 160 -25.19 39.59 -19.91
CA ARG A 160 -25.92 38.31 -19.93
C ARG A 160 -27.36 38.51 -20.35
N ASN A 161 -28.00 39.57 -19.87
CA ASN A 161 -29.38 39.92 -20.23
C ASN A 161 -29.51 40.37 -21.68
N GLU A 162 -28.57 41.20 -22.18
CA GLU A 162 -28.53 41.60 -23.59
C GLU A 162 -28.34 40.41 -24.54
N ARG A 163 -27.61 39.38 -24.09
CA ARG A 163 -27.22 38.21 -24.90
C ARG A 163 -28.07 36.97 -24.65
N GLN A 164 -29.09 37.07 -23.80
CA GLN A 164 -30.01 35.98 -23.45
C GLN A 164 -29.31 34.73 -22.89
N LEU A 165 -28.36 34.92 -21.94
CA LEU A 165 -27.54 33.85 -21.35
C LEU A 165 -28.06 33.33 -20.00
N GLU A 166 -29.23 33.75 -19.55
CA GLU A 166 -29.74 33.50 -18.19
C GLU A 166 -29.98 32.02 -17.92
N GLU A 167 -30.39 31.24 -18.92
CA GLU A 167 -30.59 29.79 -18.78
C GLU A 167 -29.27 29.02 -18.60
N PHE A 168 -28.17 29.52 -19.17
CA PHE A 168 -26.83 28.94 -19.03
C PHE A 168 -26.22 29.22 -17.66
N VAL A 169 -26.57 30.36 -17.04
CA VAL A 169 -26.06 30.76 -15.73
C VAL A 169 -26.44 29.76 -14.64
N VAL A 170 -27.69 29.28 -14.64
CA VAL A 170 -28.17 28.32 -13.62
C VAL A 170 -27.40 26.99 -13.70
N GLN A 171 -27.15 26.50 -14.92
CA GLN A 171 -26.40 25.26 -15.12
C GLN A 171 -24.92 25.43 -14.79
N GLU A 172 -24.33 26.56 -15.18
CA GLU A 172 -22.93 26.88 -14.85
C GLU A 172 -22.74 27.01 -13.32
N GLU A 173 -23.68 27.65 -12.62
CA GLU A 173 -23.64 27.82 -11.17
C GLU A 173 -23.63 26.48 -10.43
N GLU A 174 -24.55 25.57 -10.75
CA GLU A 174 -24.61 24.24 -10.14
C GLU A 174 -23.29 23.47 -10.34
N LEU A 175 -22.68 23.56 -11.53
CA LEU A 175 -21.39 22.91 -11.83
C LEU A 175 -20.23 23.51 -11.01
N TRP A 176 -20.20 24.83 -10.84
CA TRP A 176 -19.18 25.50 -10.02
C TRP A 176 -19.29 25.16 -8.53
N VAL A 177 -20.50 24.96 -8.01
CA VAL A 177 -20.72 24.47 -6.64
C VAL A 177 -20.08 23.10 -6.46
N GLY A 178 -20.34 22.17 -7.38
CA GLY A 178 -19.71 20.85 -7.36
C GLY A 178 -18.18 20.93 -7.46
N PHE A 179 -17.66 21.79 -8.34
CA PHE A 179 -16.23 21.98 -8.50
C PHE A 179 -15.56 22.57 -7.26
N ALA A 180 -16.23 23.50 -6.55
CA ALA A 180 -15.73 24.07 -5.31
C ALA A 180 -15.58 23.00 -4.21
N TYR A 181 -16.56 22.11 -4.04
CA TYR A 181 -16.48 21.01 -3.08
C TYR A 181 -15.41 19.97 -3.45
N ASP A 182 -15.27 19.63 -4.73
CA ASP A 182 -14.19 18.76 -5.21
C ASP A 182 -12.81 19.35 -4.87
N CYS A 183 -12.65 20.67 -5.02
CA CYS A 183 -11.42 21.37 -4.64
C CYS A 183 -11.19 21.36 -3.12
N LEU A 184 -12.22 21.62 -2.29
CA LEU A 184 -12.10 21.58 -0.83
C LEU A 184 -11.67 20.21 -0.32
N GLU A 185 -12.26 19.14 -0.84
CA GLU A 185 -11.90 17.77 -0.46
C GLU A 185 -10.47 17.43 -0.89
N THR A 186 -10.08 17.84 -2.10
CA THR A 186 -8.72 17.63 -2.58
C THR A 186 -7.68 18.42 -1.76
N VAL A 187 -7.98 19.64 -1.33
CA VAL A 187 -7.12 20.41 -0.42
C VAL A 187 -6.94 19.68 0.91
N LYS A 188 -8.03 19.17 1.51
CA LYS A 188 -7.97 18.40 2.77
C LYS A 188 -7.03 17.19 2.63
N GLN A 189 -7.12 16.45 1.52
CA GLN A 189 -6.28 15.29 1.26
C GLN A 189 -4.79 15.65 1.13
N TRP A 190 -4.45 16.70 0.36
CA TRP A 190 -3.06 17.12 0.19
C TRP A 190 -2.45 17.65 1.49
N VAL A 191 -3.24 18.35 2.32
CA VAL A 191 -2.78 18.82 3.63
C VAL A 191 -2.48 17.64 4.56
N GLN A 192 -3.38 16.65 4.64
CA GLN A 192 -3.16 15.45 5.45
C GLN A 192 -1.93 14.67 5.00
N THR A 193 -1.75 14.56 3.68
CA THR A 193 -0.59 13.89 3.07
C THR A 193 0.70 14.64 3.39
N ALA A 194 0.73 15.96 3.21
CA ALA A 194 1.88 16.80 3.53
C ALA A 194 2.25 16.73 5.02
N GLN A 195 1.26 16.74 5.92
CA GLN A 195 1.47 16.59 7.36
C GLN A 195 2.15 15.24 7.69
N THR A 196 1.61 14.15 7.15
CA THR A 196 2.13 12.79 7.36
C THR A 196 3.57 12.67 6.84
N LEU A 197 3.85 13.25 5.67
CA LEU A 197 5.21 13.27 5.11
C LEU A 197 6.17 14.08 5.98
N ARG A 198 5.74 15.24 6.52
CA ARG A 198 6.53 16.03 7.47
C ARG A 198 6.79 15.29 8.77
N ASP A 199 5.82 14.55 9.29
CA ASP A 199 5.95 13.81 10.54
C ASP A 199 6.83 12.56 10.37
N ARG A 200 6.72 11.85 9.24
CA ARG A 200 7.68 10.80 8.83
C ARG A 200 9.10 11.35 8.72
N ARG A 201 9.27 12.52 8.08
CA ARG A 201 10.55 13.23 7.97
C ARG A 201 11.15 13.52 9.34
N ARG A 202 10.34 14.00 10.30
CA ARG A 202 10.80 14.23 11.68
C ARG A 202 11.22 12.95 12.41
N LYS A 203 10.52 11.82 12.17
CA LYS A 203 10.75 10.54 12.86
C LYS A 203 11.92 9.73 12.28
N GLN A 204 12.29 9.90 11.00
CA GLN A 204 13.20 8.97 10.29
C GLN A 204 14.54 9.58 9.82
N ASP A 205 14.78 10.88 9.98
CA ASP A 205 15.91 11.57 9.33
C ASP A 205 17.21 11.63 10.18
N GLY A 206 17.94 10.51 10.22
CA GLY A 206 19.30 10.42 10.79
C GLY A 206 20.47 10.57 9.79
N GLY A 207 20.33 11.31 8.67
CA GLY A 207 21.42 11.47 7.69
C GLY A 207 21.16 12.51 6.59
N SER A 208 22.21 13.01 5.92
CA SER A 208 22.14 14.19 5.03
C SER A 208 21.48 13.94 3.65
N TYR A 209 21.67 12.76 3.04
CA TYR A 209 21.15 12.44 1.70
C TYR A 209 19.65 12.14 1.66
N LYS A 210 19.11 11.53 2.73
CA LYS A 210 17.66 11.26 2.90
C LYS A 210 16.81 12.53 2.99
N LYS A 211 17.43 13.68 3.31
CA LYS A 211 16.74 14.97 3.48
C LYS A 211 16.24 15.56 2.17
N THR A 212 16.80 15.18 1.02
CA THR A 212 16.49 15.83 -0.27
C THR A 212 15.23 15.27 -0.93
N LEU A 213 15.04 13.94 -0.90
CA LEU A 213 13.88 13.29 -1.53
C LEU A 213 12.58 13.49 -0.72
N SER A 214 12.67 13.37 0.61
CA SER A 214 11.53 13.62 1.51
C SER A 214 11.09 15.09 1.46
N ALA A 215 12.05 16.03 1.38
CA ALA A 215 11.76 17.44 1.16
C ALA A 215 11.08 17.69 -0.19
N LYS A 216 11.56 17.05 -1.28
CA LYS A 216 10.94 17.16 -2.61
C LYS A 216 9.48 16.69 -2.60
N ARG A 217 9.17 15.59 -1.90
CA ARG A 217 7.79 15.08 -1.75
C ARG A 217 6.89 16.04 -0.97
N VAL A 218 7.38 16.62 0.12
CA VAL A 218 6.62 17.63 0.88
C VAL A 218 6.35 18.87 0.02
N ILE A 219 7.35 19.34 -0.74
CA ILE A 219 7.21 20.48 -1.65
C ILE A 219 6.18 20.19 -2.75
N ASP A 220 6.16 18.98 -3.32
CA ASP A 220 5.14 18.62 -4.32
C ASP A 220 3.72 18.59 -3.72
N CYS A 221 3.55 18.03 -2.53
CA CYS A 221 2.25 18.06 -1.85
C CYS A 221 1.78 19.49 -1.54
N ASP A 222 2.67 20.36 -1.09
CA ASP A 222 2.36 21.76 -0.83
C ASP A 222 1.97 22.49 -2.12
N ARG A 223 2.69 22.23 -3.22
CA ARG A 223 2.36 22.78 -4.55
C ARG A 223 0.97 22.35 -5.01
N ARG A 224 0.64 21.07 -4.87
CA ARG A 224 -0.68 20.54 -5.24
C ARG A 224 -1.79 21.13 -4.37
N ARG A 225 -1.56 21.26 -3.06
CA ARG A 225 -2.47 21.99 -2.16
C ARG A 225 -2.72 23.41 -2.67
N ASP A 226 -1.67 24.17 -2.96
CA ASP A 226 -1.79 25.58 -3.37
C ASP A 226 -2.51 25.74 -4.72
N LEU A 227 -2.31 24.80 -5.65
CA LEU A 227 -3.06 24.73 -6.90
C LEU A 227 -4.57 24.56 -6.65
N HIS A 228 -4.96 23.62 -5.78
CA HIS A 228 -6.38 23.38 -5.49
C HIS A 228 -7.01 24.50 -4.65
N ILE A 229 -6.23 25.20 -3.81
CA ILE A 229 -6.67 26.46 -3.19
C ILE A 229 -6.99 27.51 -4.25
N ALA A 230 -6.13 27.65 -5.27
CA ALA A 230 -6.35 28.59 -6.37
C ALA A 230 -7.60 28.22 -7.20
N LYS A 231 -7.79 26.93 -7.51
CA LYS A 231 -9.00 26.43 -8.19
C LYS A 231 -10.28 26.69 -7.39
N TYR A 232 -10.24 26.45 -6.07
CA TYR A 232 -11.36 26.76 -5.18
C TYR A 232 -11.69 28.25 -5.16
N ASN A 233 -10.67 29.11 -5.04
CA ASN A 233 -10.88 30.56 -5.00
C ASN A 233 -11.40 31.10 -6.34
N LEU A 234 -10.99 30.50 -7.48
CA LEU A 234 -11.60 30.78 -8.78
C LEU A 234 -13.10 30.44 -8.77
N ALA A 235 -13.46 29.24 -8.31
CA ALA A 235 -14.86 28.83 -8.22
C ALA A 235 -15.69 29.79 -7.35
N ARG A 236 -15.16 30.17 -6.19
CA ARG A 236 -15.76 31.15 -5.28
C ARG A 236 -16.00 32.50 -5.96
N GLU A 237 -14.98 33.04 -6.63
CA GLU A 237 -15.07 34.33 -7.33
C GLU A 237 -16.06 34.28 -8.50
N THR A 238 -16.13 33.16 -9.21
CA THR A 238 -17.13 32.92 -10.25
C THR A 238 -18.55 32.87 -9.68
N LEU A 239 -18.78 32.11 -8.60
CA LEU A 239 -20.09 32.05 -7.93
C LEU A 239 -20.54 33.43 -7.42
N TRP A 240 -19.60 34.25 -6.94
CA TRP A 240 -19.87 35.64 -6.59
C TRP A 240 -20.27 36.49 -7.81
N ALA A 241 -19.57 36.34 -8.94
CA ALA A 241 -19.89 37.05 -10.18
C ALA A 241 -21.24 36.63 -10.81
N LEU A 242 -21.70 35.42 -10.52
CA LEU A 242 -23.03 34.92 -10.88
C LEU A 242 -24.13 35.40 -9.94
N LYS A 243 -23.81 36.21 -8.91
CA LYS A 243 -24.76 36.83 -7.96
C LYS A 243 -25.68 35.86 -7.23
N ARG A 244 -25.13 34.74 -6.74
CA ARG A 244 -25.85 33.92 -5.77
C ARG A 244 -25.96 34.71 -4.45
N ASP A 245 -27.17 35.18 -4.14
CA ASP A 245 -27.48 36.05 -2.98
C ASP A 245 -26.99 35.50 -1.62
N ASP A 246 -26.69 34.19 -1.55
CA ASP A 246 -26.23 33.47 -0.34
C ASP A 246 -24.72 33.14 -0.30
N ALA A 247 -23.94 33.49 -1.36
CA ALA A 247 -22.54 33.07 -1.50
C ALA A 247 -21.61 33.57 -0.37
N GLU A 248 -21.99 34.65 0.31
CA GLU A 248 -21.22 35.25 1.39
C GLU A 248 -21.15 34.35 2.65
N ASN A 249 -22.06 33.36 2.77
CA ASN A 249 -22.12 32.45 3.93
C ASN A 249 -21.57 31.04 3.65
N ASP A 250 -21.70 30.54 2.41
CA ASP A 250 -21.41 29.14 2.07
C ASP A 250 -19.95 28.88 1.65
N PHE A 251 -19.30 29.84 0.96
CA PHE A 251 -17.96 29.66 0.39
C PHE A 251 -16.99 30.78 0.81
N LYS A 252 -16.29 30.56 1.92
CA LYS A 252 -15.30 31.51 2.46
C LYS A 252 -13.99 31.49 1.67
N VAL A 253 -13.22 32.56 1.74
CA VAL A 253 -11.85 32.61 1.17
C VAL A 253 -11.00 31.50 1.79
N LEU A 254 -10.31 30.73 0.95
CA LEU A 254 -9.38 29.71 1.38
C LEU A 254 -7.94 30.19 1.15
N ASP A 255 -7.17 30.24 2.22
CA ASP A 255 -5.73 30.48 2.18
C ASP A 255 -4.99 29.34 2.89
N VAL A 256 -3.66 29.39 2.88
CA VAL A 256 -2.82 28.36 3.50
C VAL A 256 -3.04 28.28 5.03
N GLU A 257 -3.34 29.38 5.71
CA GLU A 257 -3.60 29.39 7.15
C GLU A 257 -4.89 28.65 7.48
N GLN A 258 -5.91 28.78 6.63
CA GLN A 258 -7.17 28.04 6.76
C GLN A 258 -7.03 26.55 6.49
N THR A 259 -5.91 26.09 5.95
CA THR A 259 -5.63 24.66 5.82
C THR A 259 -5.03 24.02 7.07
N ARG A 260 -4.69 24.82 8.09
CA ARG A 260 -4.00 24.32 9.28
C ARG A 260 -4.81 23.23 10.00
N LEU A 261 -4.15 22.10 10.22
CA LEU A 261 -4.67 20.93 10.94
C LEU A 261 -3.71 20.54 12.07
N LYS A 262 -4.25 20.14 13.23
CA LYS A 262 -3.44 19.55 14.32
C LYS A 262 -2.80 18.24 13.83
N SER A 263 -1.50 18.03 14.09
CA SER A 263 -0.83 16.79 13.66
C SER A 263 -1.47 15.58 14.33
N ARG A 264 -1.92 14.63 13.51
CA ARG A 264 -2.51 13.34 13.92
C ARG A 264 -1.45 12.34 14.41
N ASP A 265 -0.17 12.70 14.23
CA ASP A 265 1.01 11.90 14.50
C ASP A 265 1.70 12.29 15.82
N MET A 266 1.22 13.34 16.49
CA MET A 266 1.58 13.63 17.87
C MET A 266 1.00 12.51 18.74
N LYS A 267 1.89 11.69 19.31
CA LYS A 267 1.51 10.78 20.38
C LYS A 267 1.02 11.64 21.54
N ARG A 268 -0.20 11.36 22.03
CA ARG A 268 -0.64 11.91 23.30
C ARG A 268 0.33 11.44 24.39
N GLN A 269 0.79 12.36 25.24
CA GLN A 269 1.62 12.07 26.41
C GLN A 269 0.72 11.74 27.62
N LEU A 270 1.28 11.11 28.66
CA LEU A 270 0.57 10.94 29.94
C LEU A 270 0.07 12.33 30.42
N GLY A 271 -1.23 12.47 30.69
CA GLY A 271 -1.87 13.73 31.12
C GLY A 271 -2.54 14.56 30.02
N ASP A 272 -2.45 14.16 28.74
CA ASP A 272 -3.11 14.86 27.62
C ASP A 272 -4.65 14.69 27.61
N SER A 273 -5.23 13.87 28.49
CA SER A 273 -6.69 13.72 28.70
C SER A 273 -7.35 14.99 29.28
N SER A 274 -6.56 15.91 29.85
CA SER A 274 -7.03 17.20 30.36
C SER A 274 -7.07 18.31 29.29
N ILE A 275 -6.57 18.04 28.08
CA ILE A 275 -6.50 19.01 27.00
C ILE A 275 -7.69 18.77 26.06
N VAL A 276 -8.72 19.60 26.21
CA VAL A 276 -9.87 19.61 25.30
C VAL A 276 -9.35 19.88 23.89
N ASP A 277 -9.57 18.91 23.00
CA ASP A 277 -9.27 19.06 21.58
C ASP A 277 -10.11 20.19 20.97
N GLY A 278 -9.66 20.76 19.85
CA GLY A 278 -10.39 21.82 19.15
C GLY A 278 -11.82 21.42 18.81
N THR A 279 -12.71 22.39 18.62
CA THR A 279 -14.18 22.25 18.53
C THR A 279 -14.73 21.33 17.42
N VAL A 280 -13.91 20.67 16.59
CA VAL A 280 -14.34 19.48 15.81
C VAL A 280 -14.54 18.25 16.72
N TRP A 281 -13.85 18.22 17.86
CA TRP A 281 -13.81 17.10 18.81
C TRP A 281 -14.46 17.46 20.16
N GLY A 282 -15.13 18.61 20.23
CA GLY A 282 -15.66 19.19 21.47
C GLY A 282 -16.94 19.99 21.23
N GLN A 283 -17.99 19.35 20.73
CA GLN A 283 -19.35 19.80 21.00
C GLN A 283 -20.19 18.61 21.42
N GLY A 284 -20.40 18.51 22.73
CA GLY A 284 -21.31 17.57 23.36
C GLY A 284 -21.46 17.82 24.86
N ALA A 285 -21.36 19.09 25.30
CA ALA A 285 -21.82 19.55 26.63
C ALA A 285 -21.54 21.06 26.78
N VAL A 286 -22.34 21.91 26.15
CA VAL A 286 -22.73 23.16 26.81
C VAL A 286 -24.20 23.01 27.17
N ALA A 287 -24.48 22.11 28.12
CA ALA A 287 -25.69 22.23 28.91
C ALA A 287 -25.48 23.40 29.87
N SER A 288 -26.19 24.49 29.60
CA SER A 288 -26.41 25.58 30.54
C SER A 288 -26.88 25.03 31.89
N GLY A 289 -26.03 24.97 32.91
CA GLY A 289 -26.49 24.34 34.15
C GLY A 289 -25.61 24.26 35.39
N ALA A 290 -24.45 24.92 35.51
CA ALA A 290 -23.81 25.08 36.83
C ALA A 290 -22.91 26.32 36.90
N ARG A 291 -23.30 27.26 37.75
CA ARG A 291 -22.63 28.54 38.00
C ARG A 291 -21.62 28.38 39.15
N ARG A 292 -20.44 28.99 38.98
CA ARG A 292 -19.59 29.70 39.98
C ARG A 292 -19.48 29.15 41.40
N LEU A 293 -18.22 29.00 41.84
CA LEU A 293 -17.56 29.61 43.02
C LEU A 293 -16.05 29.51 42.69
N ILE A 294 -15.17 30.53 42.65
CA ILE A 294 -14.96 31.69 43.52
C ILE A 294 -14.37 32.88 42.72
N ALA A 295 -14.85 34.08 43.06
CA ALA A 295 -14.37 35.45 42.82
C ALA A 295 -12.82 35.66 42.83
N GLY A 296 -12.25 36.70 42.22
CA GLY A 296 -12.85 37.93 41.70
C GLY A 296 -11.83 38.90 41.05
N GLU A 297 -12.41 39.91 40.39
CA GLU A 297 -11.97 41.33 40.27
C GLU A 297 -10.60 41.63 39.61
N THR A 298 -10.41 42.55 38.66
CA THR A 298 -11.13 43.78 38.27
C THR A 298 -10.91 44.12 36.78
N ALA A 299 -11.78 45.00 36.25
CA ALA A 299 -11.89 45.49 34.88
C ALA A 299 -10.82 46.53 34.47
N ALA A 300 -10.62 46.73 33.15
CA ALA A 300 -10.59 48.06 32.49
C ALA A 300 -10.26 48.01 30.96
N THR A 301 -11.26 48.36 30.14
CA THR A 301 -11.31 49.42 29.09
C THR A 301 -10.13 49.73 28.12
N VAL A 302 -10.41 49.65 26.80
CA VAL A 302 -10.32 50.71 25.71
C VAL A 302 -8.93 51.38 25.46
N SER A 303 -8.36 51.66 24.27
CA SER A 303 -8.80 52.06 22.90
C SER A 303 -7.65 51.94 21.86
N GLN A 304 -8.05 51.83 20.58
CA GLN A 304 -7.52 52.41 19.31
C GLN A 304 -6.13 53.08 19.20
N GLY A 305 -5.47 52.90 18.04
CA GLY A 305 -4.54 53.88 17.46
C GLY A 305 -3.55 53.33 16.42
N ALA A 306 -3.55 53.91 15.21
CA ALA A 306 -2.88 53.43 13.99
C ALA A 306 -1.48 54.03 13.71
N ALA A 307 -0.86 53.51 12.62
CA ALA A 307 0.17 54.10 11.73
C ALA A 307 1.67 53.79 11.97
N GLY A 308 2.35 53.29 10.93
CA GLY A 308 3.83 53.31 10.74
C GLY A 308 4.32 54.66 10.18
N PRO A 309 5.49 54.79 9.51
CA PRO A 309 6.44 53.76 9.04
C PRO A 309 7.96 54.09 9.19
N SER A 310 8.80 53.21 8.61
CA SER A 310 10.06 53.51 7.89
C SER A 310 11.44 53.31 8.56
N ALA A 311 12.17 52.34 7.98
CA ALA A 311 13.59 52.31 7.55
C ALA A 311 14.75 52.48 8.55
N SER A 312 15.63 51.47 8.61
CA SER A 312 16.97 51.49 7.98
C SER A 312 17.85 50.31 8.46
N VAL A 313 18.77 49.91 7.58
CA VAL A 313 19.74 48.79 7.60
C VAL A 313 21.11 49.44 7.28
N PRO A 314 22.32 48.84 7.42
CA PRO A 314 23.03 47.98 8.40
C PRO A 314 24.35 48.73 8.83
N PRO A 315 25.60 48.17 8.98
CA PRO A 315 26.15 46.80 9.17
C PRO A 315 27.28 46.70 10.24
N SER A 316 27.93 45.52 10.28
CA SER A 316 29.41 45.32 10.29
C SER A 316 30.07 44.52 11.45
N THR A 317 30.56 43.31 11.08
CA THR A 317 31.94 42.75 11.25
C THR A 317 32.56 42.67 12.66
N ALA A 318 32.71 41.48 13.25
CA ALA A 318 33.81 40.49 13.12
C ALA A 318 35.01 40.73 14.06
N GLN A 319 35.37 39.76 14.91
CA GLN A 319 36.65 39.00 14.84
C GLN A 319 36.90 38.13 16.09
N THR A 320 37.43 36.95 15.76
CA THR A 320 38.07 35.83 16.48
C THR A 320 39.11 36.21 17.54
N VAL A 321 39.28 35.39 18.59
CA VAL A 321 40.57 34.77 19.04
C VAL A 321 40.29 33.55 19.94
N MET A 322 41.07 32.47 19.74
CA MET A 322 41.10 31.23 20.52
C MET A 322 41.78 31.40 21.89
N ASP A 323 41.34 30.66 22.92
CA ASP A 323 42.29 29.98 23.81
C ASP A 323 41.70 28.71 24.46
N ARG A 324 42.61 27.80 24.81
CA ARG A 324 42.45 26.36 25.02
C ARG A 324 42.42 26.04 26.53
N ARG A 325 41.65 25.00 26.88
CA ARG A 325 41.65 24.24 28.16
C ARG A 325 41.12 24.97 29.40
N GLN A 326 39.91 24.59 29.82
CA GLN A 326 39.60 24.31 31.23
C GLN A 326 38.34 23.42 31.30
N THR A 327 38.47 22.31 32.02
CA THR A 327 37.42 21.35 32.40
C THR A 327 36.30 22.04 33.19
N PRO A 328 35.01 21.66 33.03
CA PRO A 328 33.92 22.35 33.70
C PRO A 328 33.81 21.91 35.17
N ALA A 329 33.85 22.89 36.09
CA ALA A 329 33.43 22.71 37.46
C ALA A 329 31.91 22.53 37.52
N ALA A 330 31.46 21.58 38.34
CA ALA A 330 30.07 21.31 38.65
C ALA A 330 29.36 22.58 39.12
N ARG A 331 28.25 22.93 38.47
CA ARG A 331 27.33 23.97 38.92
C ARG A 331 25.94 23.35 39.04
N GLU A 332 25.55 23.14 40.30
CA GLU A 332 24.19 22.82 40.73
C GLU A 332 23.19 23.75 40.04
N ARG A 333 22.20 23.16 39.35
CA ARG A 333 21.00 23.88 38.92
C ARG A 333 19.88 23.54 39.88
N THR A 334 19.65 24.44 40.83
CA THR A 334 18.36 24.59 41.49
C THR A 334 17.29 24.89 40.44
N ALA A 335 16.34 23.97 40.30
CA ALA A 335 15.21 24.12 39.40
C ALA A 335 14.19 25.10 40.03
N ASN A 336 14.25 26.36 39.62
CA ASN A 336 13.12 27.27 39.77
C ASN A 336 12.03 26.86 38.77
N ILE A 337 11.01 26.15 39.25
CA ILE A 337 9.75 25.93 38.55
C ILE A 337 9.08 27.30 38.41
N THR A 338 9.29 27.94 37.27
CA THR A 338 8.43 29.03 36.83
C THR A 338 7.28 28.40 36.07
N GLU A 339 6.07 28.53 36.62
CA GLU A 339 4.81 28.18 35.98
C GLU A 339 4.81 28.72 34.54
N ARG A 340 5.02 27.82 33.58
CA ARG A 340 4.81 28.15 32.18
C ARG A 340 3.31 28.27 31.98
N LYS A 341 2.82 29.50 31.89
CA LYS A 341 1.46 29.77 31.39
C LYS A 341 1.22 28.94 30.12
N PRO A 342 0.07 28.25 30.01
CA PRO A 342 -0.24 27.43 28.84
C PRO A 342 -0.18 28.32 27.59
N LYS A 343 0.59 27.88 26.59
CA LYS A 343 0.58 28.52 25.27
C LYS A 343 -0.84 28.41 24.72
N LYS A 344 -1.44 29.54 24.28
CA LYS A 344 -2.74 29.55 23.60
C LYS A 344 -2.76 28.43 22.54
N ALA A 345 -3.70 27.50 22.67
CA ALA A 345 -3.97 26.52 21.63
C ALA A 345 -4.31 27.28 20.34
N HIS A 346 -3.61 26.98 19.24
CA HIS A 346 -3.95 27.55 17.94
C HIS A 346 -5.14 26.78 17.37
N GLU A 347 -6.22 27.50 17.06
CA GLU A 347 -7.46 26.97 16.49
C GLU A 347 -7.24 26.39 15.08
N GLU A 348 -7.99 25.34 14.74
CA GLU A 348 -7.96 24.68 13.42
C GLU A 348 -8.63 25.58 12.36
N GLY A 349 -8.21 25.44 11.09
CA GLY A 349 -8.77 26.25 10.00
C GLY A 349 -10.21 25.87 9.64
N TRP A 350 -11.01 26.83 9.16
CA TRP A 350 -12.47 26.64 8.96
C TRP A 350 -12.82 25.50 7.99
N ILE A 351 -11.95 25.14 7.05
CA ILE A 351 -12.17 24.07 6.07
C ILE A 351 -12.47 22.71 6.74
N TRP A 352 -11.96 22.50 7.96
CA TRP A 352 -12.16 21.28 8.75
C TRP A 352 -13.52 21.25 9.46
N HIS A 353 -14.16 22.41 9.59
CA HIS A 353 -15.46 22.62 10.25
C HIS A 353 -16.54 23.08 9.27
N ALA A 354 -16.22 23.19 7.98
CA ALA A 354 -17.12 23.71 6.97
C ALA A 354 -18.36 22.82 6.88
N LYS A 355 -19.53 23.39 7.23
CA LYS A 355 -20.81 22.73 7.01
C LYS A 355 -21.07 22.67 5.51
N PRO A 356 -21.51 21.51 4.95
CA PRO A 356 -21.99 21.48 3.59
C PRO A 356 -23.18 22.44 3.44
N ALA A 357 -23.17 23.26 2.40
CA ALA A 357 -24.31 24.10 2.06
C ALA A 357 -25.45 23.19 1.58
N GLN A 358 -26.70 23.58 1.85
CA GLN A 358 -27.92 22.92 1.37
C GLN A 358 -28.32 21.58 2.04
N MET A 359 -27.87 21.30 3.27
CA MET A 359 -28.41 20.18 4.06
C MET A 359 -29.63 20.60 4.90
N THR A 360 -30.62 19.72 5.02
CA THR A 360 -31.77 19.90 5.95
C THR A 360 -31.34 19.70 7.40
N ASP A 361 -32.08 20.25 8.37
CA ASP A 361 -31.79 20.11 9.82
C ASP A 361 -31.70 18.63 10.26
N GLN A 362 -32.50 17.75 9.65
CA GLN A 362 -32.47 16.31 9.91
C GLN A 362 -31.16 15.68 9.39
N GLN A 363 -30.76 16.01 8.16
CA GLN A 363 -29.51 15.50 7.59
C GLN A 363 -28.28 16.03 8.35
N LEU A 364 -28.39 17.23 8.91
CA LEU A 364 -27.37 17.81 9.77
C LEU A 364 -27.22 17.03 11.09
N ALA A 365 -28.34 16.69 11.74
CA ALA A 365 -28.32 15.90 12.97
C ALA A 365 -27.77 14.48 12.76
N GLU A 366 -28.13 13.82 11.65
CA GLU A 366 -27.59 12.51 11.27
C GLU A 366 -26.07 12.58 10.99
N TRP A 367 -25.62 13.67 10.37
CA TRP A 367 -24.20 13.93 10.12
C TRP A 367 -23.40 14.20 11.40
N GLU A 368 -24.00 14.88 12.39
CA GLU A 368 -23.41 15.12 13.71
C GLU A 368 -23.29 13.81 14.52
N LEU A 369 -24.36 13.00 14.57
CA LEU A 369 -24.41 11.71 15.28
C LEU A 369 -23.36 10.70 14.77
N GLU A 370 -23.12 10.67 13.46
CA GLU A 370 -22.07 9.85 12.86
C GLU A 370 -20.68 10.32 13.31
N GLY A 371 -20.48 11.63 13.42
CA GLY A 371 -19.26 12.23 13.96
C GLY A 371 -18.94 11.77 15.38
N ASP A 372 -19.95 11.73 16.24
CA ASP A 372 -19.84 11.32 17.64
C ASP A 372 -19.62 9.82 17.79
N SER A 373 -20.32 9.02 16.98
CA SER A 373 -20.11 7.57 16.93
C SER A 373 -18.65 7.24 16.61
N ILE A 374 -18.06 7.92 15.61
CA ILE A 374 -16.65 7.76 15.25
C ILE A 374 -15.71 8.11 16.42
N GLN A 375 -16.05 9.09 17.27
CA GLN A 375 -15.25 9.40 18.46
C GLN A 375 -15.24 8.26 19.46
N TRP A 376 -16.43 7.73 19.75
CA TRP A 376 -16.59 6.67 20.71
C TRP A 376 -15.75 5.44 20.34
N PHE A 377 -15.81 5.00 19.08
CA PHE A 377 -15.01 3.85 18.62
C PHE A 377 -13.49 4.10 18.66
N ARG A 378 -13.05 5.36 18.54
CA ARG A 378 -11.62 5.71 18.66
C ARG A 378 -11.16 5.68 20.10
N ALA A 379 -11.94 6.25 21.00
CA ALA A 379 -11.67 6.22 22.44
C ALA A 379 -11.64 4.78 22.96
N GLU A 380 -12.59 3.95 22.54
CA GLU A 380 -12.63 2.52 22.92
C GLU A 380 -11.40 1.76 22.39
N ALA A 381 -11.04 1.96 21.11
CA ALA A 381 -9.83 1.34 20.54
C ALA A 381 -8.52 1.85 21.16
N GLU A 382 -8.53 3.04 21.76
CA GLU A 382 -7.40 3.57 22.53
C GLU A 382 -7.32 2.91 23.90
N MET A 383 -8.44 2.82 24.62
CA MET A 383 -8.54 2.14 25.91
C MET A 383 -8.13 0.67 25.81
N GLN A 384 -8.57 -0.04 24.77
CA GLN A 384 -8.16 -1.43 24.51
C GLN A 384 -6.63 -1.57 24.28
N ARG A 385 -6.02 -0.61 23.57
CA ARG A 385 -4.55 -0.61 23.36
C ARG A 385 -3.77 -0.38 24.65
N TRP A 386 -4.26 0.49 25.53
CA TRP A 386 -3.64 0.69 26.84
C TRP A 386 -3.65 -0.59 27.68
N ARG A 387 -4.74 -1.34 27.63
CA ARG A 387 -4.86 -2.61 28.35
C ARG A 387 -3.92 -3.68 27.80
N GLU A 388 -3.82 -3.81 26.48
CA GLU A 388 -2.89 -4.75 25.84
C GLU A 388 -1.43 -4.44 26.21
N GLU A 389 -1.06 -3.17 26.33
CA GLU A 389 0.30 -2.76 26.70
C GLU A 389 0.65 -3.16 28.15
N VAL A 390 -0.28 -2.95 29.09
CA VAL A 390 -0.13 -3.39 30.48
C VAL A 390 -0.03 -4.92 30.55
N GLU A 391 -0.91 -5.63 29.85
CA GLU A 391 -0.89 -7.09 29.77
C GLU A 391 0.43 -7.62 29.20
N ARG A 392 1.00 -6.95 28.19
CA ARG A 392 2.30 -7.30 27.60
C ARG A 392 3.45 -7.11 28.60
N ILE A 393 3.53 -5.96 29.27
CA ILE A 393 4.59 -5.67 30.25
C ILE A 393 4.55 -6.70 31.39
N LEU A 394 3.35 -7.08 31.85
CA LEU A 394 3.18 -8.12 32.88
C LEU A 394 3.66 -9.50 32.40
N ALA A 395 3.38 -9.86 31.14
CA ALA A 395 3.86 -11.11 30.54
C ALA A 395 5.39 -11.14 30.40
N GLU A 396 6.00 -10.02 29.99
CA GLU A 396 7.46 -9.87 29.90
C GLU A 396 8.12 -9.94 31.28
N TYR A 397 7.52 -9.31 32.30
CA TYR A 397 7.98 -9.37 33.68
C TYR A 397 8.02 -10.82 34.20
N ARG A 398 6.94 -11.58 33.97
CA ARG A 398 6.86 -12.99 34.35
C ARG A 398 7.87 -13.85 33.61
N THR A 399 8.06 -13.61 32.32
CA THR A 399 9.04 -14.35 31.50
C THR A 399 10.46 -14.09 32.01
N THR A 400 10.74 -12.85 32.41
CA THR A 400 12.03 -12.45 32.99
C THR A 400 12.29 -13.16 34.32
N LEU A 401 11.29 -13.24 35.21
CA LEU A 401 11.39 -14.00 36.46
C LEU A 401 11.71 -15.48 36.22
N ARG A 402 10.94 -16.14 35.34
CA ARG A 402 11.20 -17.55 34.97
C ARG A 402 12.60 -17.75 34.40
N SER A 403 13.11 -16.79 33.63
CA SER A 403 14.47 -16.84 33.12
C SER A 403 15.51 -16.83 34.25
N PHE A 404 15.34 -15.98 35.27
CA PHE A 404 16.25 -15.94 36.42
C PHE A 404 16.23 -17.26 37.21
N SER A 405 15.06 -17.85 37.44
CA SER A 405 14.93 -19.17 38.07
C SER A 405 15.65 -20.26 37.26
N LYS A 406 15.43 -20.29 35.93
CA LYS A 406 16.07 -21.25 35.03
C LYS A 406 17.59 -21.09 34.99
N TYR A 407 18.10 -19.88 34.90
CA TYR A 407 19.54 -19.62 34.92
C TYR A 407 20.16 -19.99 36.27
N ALA A 408 19.49 -19.73 37.39
CA ALA A 408 19.96 -20.18 38.69
C ALA A 408 20.11 -21.71 38.75
N ALA A 409 19.14 -22.46 38.20
CA ALA A 409 19.21 -23.92 38.12
C ALA A 409 20.35 -24.41 37.22
N ILE A 410 20.48 -23.86 36.00
CA ILE A 410 21.55 -24.23 35.05
C ILE A 410 22.94 -24.01 35.67
N TRP A 411 23.17 -22.84 36.27
CA TRP A 411 24.46 -22.54 36.91
C TRP A 411 24.72 -23.41 38.14
N THR A 412 23.67 -23.83 38.85
CA THR A 412 23.79 -24.79 39.97
C THR A 412 24.21 -26.17 39.51
N GLU A 413 23.67 -26.66 38.38
CA GLU A 413 24.09 -27.93 37.79
C GLU A 413 25.52 -27.86 37.21
N LEU A 414 25.85 -26.77 36.49
CA LEU A 414 27.21 -26.56 35.99
C LEU A 414 28.26 -26.50 37.12
N ALA A 415 27.88 -26.07 38.32
CA ALA A 415 28.76 -26.10 39.49
C ALA A 415 29.02 -27.51 40.04
N LYS A 416 28.20 -28.52 39.68
CA LYS A 416 28.35 -29.93 40.07
C LYS A 416 29.14 -30.75 39.05
N GLU A 417 29.06 -30.39 37.77
CA GLU A 417 29.61 -31.18 36.65
C GLU A 417 31.10 -30.92 36.34
N GLN A 418 31.74 -29.98 37.01
CA GLN A 418 33.13 -29.61 36.70
C GLN A 418 34.19 -30.43 37.44
N ASP A 419 35.26 -30.74 36.70
CA ASP A 419 36.47 -31.38 37.21
C ASP A 419 37.06 -30.59 38.40
N ALA A 420 37.28 -31.29 39.52
CA ALA A 420 37.81 -30.74 40.77
C ALA A 420 39.21 -30.09 40.61
N SER A 421 39.88 -30.31 39.48
CA SER A 421 41.15 -29.67 39.10
C SER A 421 41.04 -28.16 38.80
N ARG A 422 39.84 -27.59 38.65
CA ARG A 422 39.63 -26.16 38.28
C ARG A 422 38.67 -25.42 39.24
N PRO A 423 39.04 -25.20 40.51
CA PRO A 423 38.17 -24.63 41.55
C PRO A 423 37.62 -23.23 41.24
N GLY A 424 38.33 -22.43 40.43
CA GLY A 424 37.88 -21.09 40.04
C GLY A 424 36.59 -21.09 39.18
N HIS A 425 36.40 -22.12 38.35
CA HIS A 425 35.21 -22.21 37.51
C HIS A 425 33.97 -22.65 38.33
N ILE A 426 34.17 -23.54 39.31
CA ILE A 426 33.14 -23.94 40.28
C ILE A 426 32.72 -22.72 41.13
N ALA A 427 33.67 -21.91 41.59
CA ALA A 427 33.38 -20.70 42.34
C ALA A 427 32.60 -19.67 41.52
N TYR A 428 32.96 -19.49 40.25
CA TYR A 428 32.25 -18.61 39.32
C TYR A 428 30.81 -19.10 39.05
N ALA A 429 30.63 -20.39 38.77
CA ALA A 429 29.31 -20.99 38.54
C ALA A 429 28.40 -20.84 39.78
N LYS A 430 28.92 -21.09 40.99
CA LYS A 430 28.18 -20.86 42.25
C LYS A 430 27.80 -19.39 42.45
N ARG A 431 28.70 -18.46 42.11
CA ARG A 431 28.41 -17.02 42.16
C ARG A 431 27.28 -16.65 41.21
N MET A 432 27.32 -17.12 39.96
CA MET A 432 26.28 -16.85 38.97
C MET A 432 24.94 -17.46 39.37
N ALA A 433 24.92 -18.68 39.90
CA ALA A 433 23.72 -19.30 40.47
C ALA A 433 23.09 -18.43 41.58
N ALA A 434 23.91 -17.93 42.51
CA ALA A 434 23.44 -17.06 43.59
C ALA A 434 22.91 -15.70 43.09
N VAL A 435 23.58 -15.09 42.10
CA VAL A 435 23.14 -13.81 41.50
C VAL A 435 21.76 -13.96 40.84
N HIS A 436 21.55 -15.02 40.07
CA HIS A 436 20.26 -15.26 39.41
C HIS A 436 19.16 -15.65 40.41
N ALA A 437 19.47 -16.43 41.44
CA ALA A 437 18.53 -16.76 42.51
C ALA A 437 18.09 -15.52 43.30
N GLU A 438 19.01 -14.59 43.57
CA GLU A 438 18.71 -13.34 44.26
C GLU A 438 17.84 -12.40 43.39
N ARG A 439 18.14 -12.28 42.09
CA ARG A 439 17.31 -11.51 41.14
C ARG A 439 15.89 -12.07 41.02
N HIS A 440 15.74 -13.39 41.00
CA HIS A 440 14.44 -14.04 41.04
C HIS A 440 13.69 -13.67 42.33
N ARG A 441 14.34 -13.81 43.49
CA ARG A 441 13.75 -13.49 44.80
C ARG A 441 13.33 -12.02 44.91
N GLN A 442 14.14 -11.08 44.42
CA GLN A 442 13.82 -9.65 44.44
C GLN A 442 12.61 -9.33 43.56
N GLY A 443 12.54 -9.89 42.35
CA GLY A 443 11.41 -9.65 41.47
C GLY A 443 10.11 -10.33 41.96
N MET A 444 10.18 -11.50 42.61
CA MET A 444 9.01 -12.12 43.25
C MET A 444 8.38 -11.24 44.35
N VAL A 445 9.16 -10.33 44.95
CA VAL A 445 8.72 -9.45 46.05
C VAL A 445 8.31 -8.05 45.56
N ALA A 446 8.71 -7.65 44.36
CA ALA A 446 8.50 -6.28 43.86
C ALA A 446 7.06 -6.04 43.35
N LEU A 447 6.46 -6.98 42.60
CA LEU A 447 5.11 -6.80 42.04
C LEU A 447 4.00 -6.77 43.12
N PRO A 448 3.99 -7.67 44.13
CA PRO A 448 2.95 -7.68 45.16
C PRO A 448 3.01 -6.50 46.16
N ARG A 449 4.06 -5.66 46.10
CA ARG A 449 4.23 -4.50 46.99
C ARG A 449 3.51 -3.24 46.51
N HIS A 450 3.13 -3.18 45.24
CA HIS A 450 2.40 -2.04 44.70
C HIS A 450 0.91 -2.22 45.03
N ARG A 451 0.33 -1.35 45.85
CA ARG A 451 -1.00 -1.53 46.48
C ARG A 451 -2.09 -1.89 45.45
N THR A 452 -2.16 -1.12 44.36
CA THR A 452 -3.08 -1.27 43.22
C THR A 452 -2.85 -2.54 42.37
N LEU A 453 -1.59 -2.90 42.12
CA LEU A 453 -1.25 -4.06 41.29
C LEU A 453 -1.23 -5.37 42.10
N GLY A 454 -1.01 -5.31 43.41
CA GLY A 454 -0.92 -6.48 44.30
C GLY A 454 -2.25 -7.22 44.43
N GLU A 455 -3.37 -6.49 44.44
CA GLU A 455 -4.71 -7.08 44.48
C GLU A 455 -5.18 -7.54 43.09
N THR A 456 -4.88 -6.75 42.06
CA THR A 456 -5.36 -7.00 40.70
C THR A 456 -4.51 -8.04 39.95
N TYR A 457 -3.19 -8.02 40.16
CA TYR A 457 -2.20 -8.77 39.36
C TYR A 457 -1.22 -9.59 40.21
N GLY A 458 -1.33 -9.56 41.54
CA GLY A 458 -0.50 -10.36 42.45
C GLY A 458 -0.42 -11.86 42.12
N PRO A 459 -1.53 -12.52 41.72
CA PRO A 459 -1.52 -13.93 41.33
C PRO A 459 -0.66 -14.25 40.09
N ILE A 460 -0.35 -13.27 39.21
CA ILE A 460 0.42 -13.49 37.96
C ILE A 460 1.85 -13.99 38.22
N VAL A 461 2.39 -13.64 39.39
CA VAL A 461 3.75 -14.00 39.80
C VAL A 461 3.84 -15.47 40.23
N GLU A 462 2.70 -16.13 40.47
CA GLU A 462 2.66 -17.54 40.84
C GLU A 462 2.94 -18.45 39.63
N ASP A 463 3.73 -19.51 39.84
CA ASP A 463 4.12 -20.43 38.78
C ASP A 463 2.92 -21.18 38.16
N SER A 464 1.86 -21.39 38.93
CA SER A 464 0.60 -22.05 38.53
C SER A 464 -0.41 -21.15 37.82
N PHE A 465 -0.16 -19.84 37.73
CA PHE A 465 -1.15 -18.90 37.21
C PHE A 465 -1.31 -18.98 35.69
N ASP A 466 -2.56 -19.01 35.20
CA ASP A 466 -2.85 -18.92 33.77
C ASP A 466 -3.27 -17.49 33.39
N LEU A 467 -2.37 -16.81 32.67
CA LEU A 467 -2.59 -15.43 32.23
C LEU A 467 -3.74 -15.33 31.22
N VAL A 468 -3.95 -16.36 30.39
CA VAL A 468 -4.97 -16.35 29.34
C VAL A 468 -6.35 -16.40 29.97
N SER A 469 -6.61 -17.36 30.85
CA SER A 469 -7.89 -17.48 31.58
C SER A 469 -8.22 -16.23 32.39
N PHE A 470 -7.22 -15.60 33.02
CA PHE A 470 -7.41 -14.37 33.79
C PHE A 470 -7.87 -13.18 32.92
N VAL A 471 -7.21 -12.99 31.76
CA VAL A 471 -7.58 -11.92 30.81
C VAL A 471 -8.98 -12.17 30.24
N GLU A 472 -9.32 -13.42 29.91
CA GLU A 472 -10.64 -13.79 29.40
C GLU A 472 -11.76 -13.52 30.43
N GLU A 473 -11.57 -13.92 31.68
CA GLU A 473 -12.56 -13.71 32.75
C GLU A 473 -12.82 -12.21 33.00
N ARG A 474 -11.77 -11.39 32.97
CA ARG A 474 -11.88 -9.94 33.16
C ARG A 474 -12.65 -9.28 32.01
N ARG A 475 -12.35 -9.66 30.76
CA ARG A 475 -13.07 -9.16 29.58
C ARG A 475 -14.55 -9.55 29.62
N GLN A 476 -14.88 -10.76 30.09
CA GLN A 476 -16.26 -11.20 30.27
C GLN A 476 -17.00 -10.40 31.34
N LYS A 477 -16.38 -10.12 32.49
CA LYS A 477 -16.96 -9.29 33.56
C LYS A 477 -17.29 -7.87 33.08
N GLN A 478 -16.39 -7.25 32.34
CA GLN A 478 -16.62 -5.91 31.81
C GLN A 478 -17.71 -5.88 30.73
N ASN A 479 -17.71 -6.85 29.81
CA ASN A 479 -18.77 -6.95 28.81
C ASN A 479 -20.15 -7.13 29.47
N ALA A 480 -20.22 -7.91 30.56
CA ALA A 480 -21.46 -8.06 31.32
C ALA A 480 -21.92 -6.76 31.99
N ALA A 481 -21.00 -5.92 32.47
CA ALA A 481 -21.34 -4.61 33.04
C ALA A 481 -21.89 -3.66 31.97
N ILE A 482 -21.27 -3.62 30.78
CA ILE A 482 -21.74 -2.81 29.64
C ILE A 482 -23.14 -3.25 29.21
N GLU A 483 -23.38 -4.56 29.08
CA GLU A 483 -24.70 -5.10 28.74
C GLU A 483 -25.77 -4.72 29.78
N SER A 484 -25.39 -4.69 31.07
CA SER A 484 -26.29 -4.25 32.15
C SER A 484 -26.65 -2.77 32.03
N ILE A 485 -25.68 -1.90 31.71
CA ILE A 485 -25.91 -0.46 31.52
C ILE A 485 -26.80 -0.21 30.29
N LEU A 486 -26.54 -0.91 29.18
CA LEU A 486 -27.34 -0.84 27.96
C LEU A 486 -28.78 -1.31 28.19
N ALA A 487 -28.98 -2.36 28.97
CA ALA A 487 -30.31 -2.83 29.35
C ALA A 487 -31.08 -1.81 30.19
N LEU A 488 -30.38 -1.10 31.09
CA LEU A 488 -30.95 -0.06 31.94
C LEU A 488 -31.35 1.19 31.14
N ALA A 489 -30.46 1.65 30.26
CA ALA A 489 -30.71 2.76 29.34
C ALA A 489 -31.91 2.45 28.42
N LYS A 490 -31.97 1.23 27.89
CA LYS A 490 -33.06 0.77 27.02
C LYS A 490 -34.39 0.70 27.76
N ALA A 491 -34.40 0.13 28.98
CA ALA A 491 -35.62 0.08 29.80
C ALA A 491 -36.16 1.49 30.09
N GLN A 492 -35.27 2.46 30.31
CA GLN A 492 -35.64 3.85 30.58
C GLN A 492 -36.14 4.57 29.31
N LEU A 493 -35.51 4.31 28.17
CA LEU A 493 -35.97 4.81 26.87
C LEU A 493 -37.37 4.27 26.54
N ASP A 494 -37.59 2.97 26.74
CA ASP A 494 -38.88 2.31 26.50
C ASP A 494 -39.97 2.82 27.46
N ALA A 495 -39.61 3.18 28.70
CA ALA A 495 -40.55 3.68 29.71
C ALA A 495 -40.93 5.16 29.52
N THR A 496 -40.01 5.99 29.03
CA THR A 496 -40.17 7.46 29.04
C THR A 496 -40.26 8.09 27.64
N GLY A 497 -39.78 7.40 26.61
CA GLY A 497 -39.63 7.94 25.26
C GLY A 497 -38.62 9.10 25.15
N SER A 498 -37.85 9.37 26.22
CA SER A 498 -36.87 10.45 26.28
C SER A 498 -35.46 9.90 26.23
N GLU A 499 -34.72 10.28 25.19
CA GLU A 499 -33.29 9.96 25.05
C GLU A 499 -32.44 10.58 26.16
N GLU A 500 -32.84 11.76 26.66
CA GLU A 500 -32.17 12.45 27.77
C GLU A 500 -32.33 11.68 29.09
N ALA A 501 -33.53 11.14 29.37
CA ALA A 501 -33.76 10.33 30.56
C ALA A 501 -33.06 8.97 30.51
N ALA A 502 -32.90 8.40 29.31
CA ALA A 502 -32.15 7.17 29.08
C ALA A 502 -30.64 7.38 29.28
N ALA A 503 -30.11 8.52 28.85
CA ALA A 503 -28.72 8.91 29.06
C ALA A 503 -28.41 9.11 30.56
N ASP A 504 -29.30 9.79 31.30
CA ASP A 504 -29.13 9.98 32.75
C ASP A 504 -29.15 8.66 33.53
N ALA A 505 -30.02 7.71 33.15
CA ALA A 505 -30.07 6.39 33.76
C ALA A 505 -28.83 5.53 33.44
N ALA A 506 -28.20 5.76 32.28
CA ALA A 506 -26.94 5.11 31.90
C ALA A 506 -25.71 5.72 32.61
N ALA A 507 -25.78 6.99 33.03
CA ALA A 507 -24.67 7.72 33.65
C ALA A 507 -24.46 7.35 35.13
N ALA A 508 -25.52 7.02 35.87
CA ALA A 508 -25.42 6.71 37.31
C ALA A 508 -24.53 5.49 37.66
N PRO A 509 -24.61 4.35 36.94
CA PRO A 509 -23.71 3.20 37.18
C PRO A 509 -22.25 3.46 36.79
N ILE A 510 -21.99 4.47 35.94
CA ILE A 510 -20.65 4.83 35.47
C ILE A 510 -19.90 5.62 36.55
N GLN A 511 -20.59 6.52 37.25
CA GLN A 511 -20.01 7.28 38.37
C GLN A 511 -19.65 6.41 39.58
N ASP A 512 -20.43 5.37 39.88
CA ASP A 512 -20.09 4.41 40.95
C ASP A 512 -18.81 3.62 40.61
N MET A 513 -18.59 3.26 39.33
CA MET A 513 -17.35 2.59 38.89
C MET A 513 -16.12 3.50 38.94
N GLU A 514 -16.26 4.80 38.65
CA GLU A 514 -15.15 5.78 38.72
C GLU A 514 -14.77 6.11 40.16
N SER A 515 -15.73 6.09 41.09
CA SER A 515 -15.48 6.36 42.53
C SER A 515 -14.69 5.26 43.25
N GLU A 516 -14.71 4.01 42.75
CA GLU A 516 -13.88 2.92 43.26
C GLU A 516 -12.43 2.97 42.73
N GLU A 517 -12.15 3.70 41.63
CA GLU A 517 -10.80 3.84 41.03
C GLU A 517 -10.02 5.08 41.53
N GLU A 518 -10.69 6.16 41.95
CA GLU A 518 -10.03 7.42 42.39
C GLU A 518 -9.42 7.37 43.81
N ASP A 519 -9.86 6.47 44.69
CA ASP A 519 -9.36 6.37 46.07
C ASP A 519 -7.95 5.70 46.18
N GLU A 520 -7.33 5.30 45.08
CA GLU A 520 -6.14 4.42 45.06
C GLU A 520 -4.81 5.05 44.59
N PHE A 521 -4.78 6.34 44.24
CA PHE A 521 -3.55 7.03 43.80
C PHE A 521 -3.07 8.08 44.81
N GLU A 522 -2.32 7.64 45.83
CA GLU A 522 -1.39 8.53 46.55
C GLU A 522 -0.06 8.59 45.77
N GLU A 523 0.35 9.82 45.43
CA GLU A 523 1.67 10.16 44.88
C GLU A 523 2.76 9.78 45.89
N ASP A 524 3.51 8.71 45.64
CA ASP A 524 4.92 8.58 46.05
C ASP A 524 5.52 7.34 45.35
N ASP A 525 6.82 7.39 45.04
CA ASP A 525 7.68 6.32 44.50
C ASP A 525 8.00 6.34 42.98
N TYR A 526 8.78 7.35 42.55
CA TYR A 526 9.66 7.23 41.37
C TYR A 526 11.09 7.71 41.69
N GLU A 527 11.89 6.83 42.29
CA GLU A 527 13.35 6.94 42.25
C GLU A 527 13.95 5.55 42.47
N TYR A 528 14.62 4.94 41.47
CA TYR A 528 15.88 4.20 41.63
C TYR A 528 16.37 3.48 40.36
N LEU A 529 17.69 3.65 40.10
CA LEU A 529 18.63 2.86 39.28
C LEU A 529 18.84 3.22 37.80
N ALA A 530 19.49 4.37 37.60
CA ALA A 530 20.64 4.47 36.70
C ALA A 530 21.91 3.88 37.38
N ASP A 531 22.91 3.59 36.55
CA ASP A 531 24.31 3.26 36.86
C ASP A 531 24.71 1.76 36.87
N ASN A 532 25.28 1.32 35.74
CA ASN A 532 26.69 0.90 35.75
C ASN A 532 27.26 0.77 34.33
N GLU A 533 28.34 1.52 34.11
CA GLU A 533 29.18 1.56 32.92
C GLU A 533 30.09 0.32 32.77
N GLN A 534 30.68 0.17 31.56
CA GLN A 534 32.12 0.30 31.27
C GLN A 534 32.74 -0.78 30.34
N SER A 535 33.16 -0.30 29.16
CA SER A 535 34.43 -0.50 28.40
C SER A 535 35.14 -1.85 28.31
N MET A 536 35.55 -2.23 27.09
CA MET A 536 36.93 -2.64 26.77
C MET A 536 37.18 -2.68 25.23
N ASP A 537 38.29 -2.06 24.81
CA ASP A 537 38.85 -2.00 23.46
C ASP A 537 39.93 -3.07 23.21
N GLU A 538 40.43 -3.10 21.95
CA GLU A 538 41.75 -3.55 21.43
C GLU A 538 41.80 -4.81 20.53
N ASP A 539 41.95 -4.51 19.22
CA ASP A 539 43.01 -4.90 18.28
C ASP A 539 43.33 -6.36 17.91
N GLY A 540 43.46 -6.59 16.59
CA GLY A 540 44.08 -7.80 16.02
C GLY A 540 43.99 -7.88 14.49
N GLU A 541 44.91 -7.21 13.81
CA GLU A 541 45.03 -7.10 12.35
C GLU A 541 45.65 -8.35 11.66
N VAL A 542 45.19 -8.55 10.42
CA VAL A 542 45.60 -9.32 9.23
C VAL A 542 47.02 -9.94 9.14
N VAL A 543 47.11 -11.17 8.59
CA VAL A 543 48.23 -11.61 7.72
C VAL A 543 47.71 -12.39 6.50
N ALA A 544 48.08 -11.91 5.31
CA ALA A 544 47.93 -12.57 4.02
C ALA A 544 49.16 -13.42 3.66
N GLY A 545 48.97 -14.51 2.92
CA GLY A 545 50.04 -15.30 2.33
C GLY A 545 49.58 -15.96 1.03
N GLY A 546 50.00 -15.40 -0.10
CA GLY A 546 49.65 -15.88 -1.44
C GLY A 546 50.54 -17.03 -1.94
N GLY A 547 50.02 -17.75 -2.93
CA GLY A 547 50.75 -18.72 -3.74
C GLY A 547 50.04 -18.91 -5.08
N ARG A 548 50.62 -18.34 -6.14
CA ARG A 548 50.17 -18.38 -7.54
C ARG A 548 50.99 -19.43 -8.31
N LEU A 549 50.45 -19.90 -9.45
CA LEU A 549 51.09 -20.36 -10.72
C LEU A 549 50.42 -21.67 -11.27
N PRO A 550 50.47 -22.00 -12.58
CA PRO A 550 49.68 -21.37 -13.66
C PRO A 550 49.12 -22.36 -14.75
N ALA A 551 48.17 -21.86 -15.55
CA ALA A 551 47.90 -22.11 -16.99
C ALA A 551 48.01 -23.52 -17.65
N LYS A 552 46.97 -23.94 -18.39
CA LYS A 552 46.92 -23.88 -19.89
C LYS A 552 45.67 -24.54 -20.51
N ARG A 553 45.17 -23.88 -21.57
CA ARG A 553 44.17 -24.33 -22.57
C ARG A 553 44.64 -25.53 -23.40
N ALA A 554 43.70 -26.34 -23.90
CA ALA A 554 43.81 -27.03 -25.19
C ALA A 554 42.42 -27.19 -25.86
N LYS A 555 42.38 -27.03 -27.20
CA LYS A 555 41.23 -27.17 -28.10
C LYS A 555 41.18 -28.58 -28.73
N ALA A 556 39.96 -28.97 -29.13
CA ALA A 556 39.43 -30.09 -29.95
C ALA A 556 40.32 -30.62 -31.13
N PRO A 557 40.08 -31.83 -31.74
CA PRO A 557 38.85 -32.17 -32.53
C PRO A 557 38.39 -33.66 -32.64
N LEU A 558 37.19 -33.84 -33.24
CA LEU A 558 36.40 -35.02 -33.73
C LEU A 558 37.15 -35.94 -34.74
N PRO A 559 36.70 -37.17 -35.20
CA PRO A 559 35.30 -37.54 -35.61
C PRO A 559 34.78 -39.04 -35.64
N LYS A 560 33.42 -39.17 -35.68
CA LYS A 560 32.48 -40.02 -36.52
C LYS A 560 32.27 -41.57 -36.42
N LYS A 561 30.96 -41.90 -36.61
CA LYS A 561 30.21 -43.13 -37.06
C LYS A 561 29.67 -44.07 -35.94
N ALA A 562 28.48 -44.66 -35.98
CA ALA A 562 27.31 -44.68 -36.88
C ALA A 562 26.07 -45.28 -36.12
N ALA A 563 24.89 -45.18 -36.75
CA ALA A 563 23.53 -45.31 -36.20
C ALA A 563 23.01 -46.72 -35.82
N THR A 564 21.96 -46.78 -34.99
CA THR A 564 20.88 -47.79 -34.96
C THR A 564 19.60 -47.22 -34.30
N GLU A 565 18.44 -47.48 -34.92
CA GLU A 565 17.03 -47.18 -34.50
C GLU A 565 16.64 -47.88 -33.18
N ALA A 566 15.60 -47.54 -32.40
CA ALA A 566 14.64 -46.44 -32.27
C ALA A 566 14.02 -46.51 -30.84
N ALA A 567 13.76 -45.36 -30.24
CA ALA A 567 12.97 -45.14 -29.01
C ALA A 567 12.26 -43.77 -29.21
N PRO A 568 11.15 -43.42 -28.51
CA PRO A 568 10.42 -42.19 -28.79
C PRO A 568 11.39 -41.02 -28.65
N VAL A 569 11.66 -40.35 -29.76
CA VAL A 569 12.77 -39.41 -29.87
C VAL A 569 12.45 -38.22 -28.99
N ALA A 570 13.25 -38.00 -27.95
CA ALA A 570 13.28 -36.72 -27.25
C ALA A 570 13.41 -35.62 -28.31
N ASN A 571 12.52 -34.63 -28.30
CA ASN A 571 12.58 -33.53 -29.26
C ASN A 571 13.95 -32.86 -29.14
N VAL A 572 14.82 -33.10 -30.12
CA VAL A 572 16.16 -32.49 -30.12
C VAL A 572 15.96 -31.00 -30.31
N VAL A 573 16.35 -30.21 -29.31
CA VAL A 573 16.26 -28.74 -29.35
C VAL A 573 17.01 -28.24 -30.59
N PRO A 574 16.34 -27.52 -31.52
CA PRO A 574 16.99 -26.99 -32.71
C PRO A 574 18.16 -26.06 -32.36
N ALA A 575 19.26 -26.15 -33.11
CA ALA A 575 20.44 -25.31 -32.89
C ALA A 575 20.14 -23.80 -33.04
N SER A 576 19.10 -23.44 -33.79
CA SER A 576 18.63 -22.05 -33.93
C SER A 576 18.16 -21.46 -32.60
N CYS A 577 17.67 -22.29 -31.67
CA CYS A 577 17.19 -21.87 -30.36
C CYS A 577 18.29 -21.31 -29.44
N ALA A 578 19.56 -21.41 -29.84
CA ALA A 578 20.67 -20.74 -29.15
C ALA A 578 20.68 -19.22 -29.33
N ASN A 579 20.09 -18.69 -30.40
CA ASN A 579 20.15 -17.27 -30.74
C ASN A 579 18.75 -16.64 -30.86
N THR A 580 17.71 -17.46 -30.97
CA THR A 580 16.34 -17.01 -31.17
C THR A 580 15.40 -18.05 -30.57
N VAL A 581 14.80 -17.72 -29.44
CA VAL A 581 13.79 -18.53 -28.78
C VAL A 581 12.43 -18.19 -29.37
N THR A 582 11.73 -19.23 -29.82
CA THR A 582 10.36 -19.17 -30.37
C THR A 582 9.49 -20.17 -29.59
N PRO A 583 8.16 -20.17 -29.76
CA PRO A 583 7.31 -21.18 -29.13
C PRO A 583 7.73 -22.63 -29.41
N ALA A 584 8.19 -22.91 -30.63
CA ALA A 584 8.70 -24.23 -31.00
C ALA A 584 9.98 -24.61 -30.23
N CYS A 585 10.84 -23.64 -29.92
CA CYS A 585 11.99 -23.85 -29.06
C CYS A 585 11.56 -24.26 -27.66
N LEU A 586 10.58 -23.56 -27.07
CA LEU A 586 10.07 -23.89 -25.72
C LEU A 586 9.41 -25.27 -25.68
N GLN A 587 8.67 -25.63 -26.72
CA GLN A 587 8.11 -26.98 -26.88
C GLN A 587 9.20 -28.06 -26.92
N ALA A 588 10.33 -27.78 -27.57
CA ALA A 588 11.45 -28.70 -27.61
C ALA A 588 12.24 -28.74 -26.29
N PHE A 589 12.49 -27.59 -25.65
CA PHE A 589 13.21 -27.49 -24.38
C PHE A 589 12.49 -28.24 -23.26
N TYR A 590 11.17 -28.04 -23.14
CA TYR A 590 10.40 -28.49 -21.98
C TYR A 590 9.42 -29.62 -22.29
N ASN A 591 9.57 -30.28 -23.45
CA ASN A 591 8.70 -31.36 -23.91
C ASN A 591 7.19 -30.97 -23.90
N ILE A 592 6.88 -29.69 -24.14
CA ILE A 592 5.51 -29.17 -24.12
C ILE A 592 4.76 -29.74 -25.33
N PRO A 593 3.57 -30.33 -25.16
CA PRO A 593 2.81 -30.88 -26.27
C PRO A 593 2.32 -29.76 -27.21
N THR A 594 2.29 -30.05 -28.50
CA THR A 594 1.58 -29.23 -29.50
C THR A 594 0.08 -29.52 -29.54
N THR A 595 -0.37 -30.55 -28.81
CA THR A 595 -1.79 -30.92 -28.71
C THR A 595 -2.57 -29.77 -28.06
N PRO A 596 -3.60 -29.23 -28.73
CA PRO A 596 -4.42 -28.16 -28.16
C PRO A 596 -5.16 -28.62 -26.91
N ALA A 597 -5.33 -27.70 -25.95
CA ALA A 597 -6.20 -27.88 -24.80
C ALA A 597 -7.64 -28.18 -25.23
N THR A 598 -8.35 -28.99 -24.43
CA THR A 598 -9.69 -29.50 -24.76
C THR A 598 -10.78 -29.09 -23.78
N THR A 599 -10.39 -28.57 -22.62
CA THR A 599 -11.30 -28.19 -21.53
C THR A 599 -11.29 -26.68 -21.31
N SER A 600 -12.09 -26.21 -20.36
CA SER A 600 -12.32 -24.79 -20.08
C SER A 600 -11.39 -24.19 -19.02
N THR A 601 -10.16 -24.70 -18.85
CA THR A 601 -9.18 -24.06 -17.96
C THR A 601 -8.75 -22.71 -18.52
N ARG A 602 -8.65 -21.68 -17.68
CA ARG A 602 -8.36 -20.29 -18.09
C ARG A 602 -7.01 -19.83 -17.57
N LEU A 603 -6.34 -18.98 -18.35
CA LEU A 603 -5.10 -18.30 -18.01
C LEU A 603 -5.33 -16.78 -18.01
N GLY A 604 -4.97 -16.10 -16.92
CA GLY A 604 -4.97 -14.64 -16.81
C GLY A 604 -3.57 -14.07 -16.99
N VAL A 605 -3.47 -12.93 -17.67
CA VAL A 605 -2.23 -12.15 -17.87
C VAL A 605 -2.47 -10.75 -17.34
N SER A 606 -1.72 -10.34 -16.33
CA SER A 606 -1.81 -9.00 -15.74
C SER A 606 -1.12 -7.96 -16.63
N GLY A 607 -1.75 -6.81 -16.85
CA GLY A 607 -1.20 -5.69 -17.60
C GLY A 607 -1.21 -4.39 -16.79
N PHE A 608 -0.03 -3.85 -16.53
CA PHE A 608 0.20 -2.64 -15.73
C PHE A 608 0.92 -1.54 -16.53
N ILE A 609 1.11 -0.36 -15.90
CA ILE A 609 1.96 0.74 -16.37
C ILE A 609 1.75 1.13 -17.84
N LEU A 610 0.48 1.17 -18.27
CA LEU A 610 0.06 1.56 -19.62
C LEU A 610 0.67 0.71 -20.76
N GLN A 611 1.04 -0.55 -20.47
CA GLN A 611 1.47 -1.51 -21.49
C GLN A 611 0.25 -2.21 -22.09
N TRP A 612 0.14 -2.21 -23.42
CA TRP A 612 -1.03 -2.75 -24.13
C TRP A 612 -0.68 -3.87 -25.10
N ALA A 613 -1.37 -4.99 -25.00
CA ALA A 613 -1.23 -6.10 -25.94
C ALA A 613 -1.98 -5.81 -27.25
N ASN A 614 -1.36 -6.08 -28.39
CA ASN A 614 -1.92 -5.77 -29.71
C ASN A 614 -2.34 -7.03 -30.48
N GLN A 615 -3.59 -7.08 -30.91
CA GLN A 615 -4.16 -8.21 -31.64
C GLN A 615 -3.55 -8.41 -33.03
N LEU A 616 -3.17 -7.32 -33.72
CA LEU A 616 -2.57 -7.42 -35.04
C LEU A 616 -1.10 -7.86 -34.96
N ASP A 617 -0.38 -7.49 -33.91
CA ASP A 617 0.97 -8.02 -33.66
C ASP A 617 0.91 -9.49 -33.25
N LEU A 618 -0.03 -9.87 -32.37
CA LEU A 618 -0.30 -11.28 -32.06
C LEU A 618 -0.64 -12.09 -33.32
N GLN A 619 -1.51 -11.58 -34.19
CA GLN A 619 -1.83 -12.25 -35.45
C GLN A 619 -0.58 -12.44 -36.32
N GLN A 620 0.30 -11.45 -36.40
CA GLN A 620 1.56 -11.54 -37.14
C GLN A 620 2.52 -12.58 -36.52
N PHE A 621 2.63 -12.59 -35.19
CA PHE A 621 3.37 -13.59 -34.43
C PHE A 621 2.86 -15.00 -34.74
N LEU A 622 1.55 -15.24 -34.66
CA LEU A 622 0.95 -16.55 -34.91
C LEU A 622 1.12 -17.01 -36.37
N ARG A 623 0.94 -16.11 -37.35
CA ARG A 623 1.18 -16.44 -38.78
C ARG A 623 2.60 -16.91 -39.06
N THR A 624 3.56 -16.41 -38.29
CA THR A 624 4.98 -16.60 -38.57
C THR A 624 5.56 -17.74 -37.74
N LEU A 625 5.26 -17.78 -36.44
CA LEU A 625 5.92 -18.65 -35.46
C LEU A 625 5.02 -19.81 -34.97
N ARG A 626 3.71 -19.78 -35.25
CA ARG A 626 2.74 -20.84 -34.90
C ARG A 626 1.80 -21.16 -36.07
N THR A 627 2.38 -21.56 -37.20
CA THR A 627 1.64 -21.90 -38.44
C THR A 627 0.63 -23.06 -38.26
N ASP A 628 0.73 -23.81 -37.17
CA ASP A 628 -0.15 -24.89 -36.79
C ASP A 628 -1.43 -24.43 -36.05
N ILE A 629 -1.54 -23.14 -35.70
CA ILE A 629 -2.74 -22.58 -35.04
C ILE A 629 -3.36 -21.45 -35.86
N SER A 630 -4.65 -21.19 -35.65
CA SER A 630 -5.33 -20.13 -36.38
C SER A 630 -4.71 -18.76 -36.06
N PRO A 631 -4.33 -17.96 -37.07
CA PRO A 631 -3.95 -16.56 -36.90
C PRO A 631 -5.03 -15.64 -36.31
N SER A 632 -6.26 -16.13 -36.20
CA SER A 632 -7.37 -15.40 -35.55
C SER A 632 -7.47 -15.70 -34.06
N THR A 633 -6.64 -16.59 -33.51
CA THR A 633 -6.61 -16.89 -32.07
C THR A 633 -6.22 -15.63 -31.32
N THR A 634 -6.97 -15.30 -30.26
CA THR A 634 -6.83 -14.03 -29.55
C THR A 634 -7.17 -14.18 -28.07
N PHE A 635 -7.04 -13.09 -27.32
CA PHE A 635 -7.35 -12.99 -25.89
C PHE A 635 -8.65 -12.21 -25.66
N THR A 636 -9.24 -12.41 -24.49
CA THR A 636 -10.32 -11.55 -23.97
C THR A 636 -9.71 -10.40 -23.17
N LEU A 637 -10.27 -9.20 -23.30
CA LEU A 637 -9.86 -8.05 -22.48
C LEU A 637 -10.75 -7.95 -21.24
N GLN A 638 -10.12 -7.79 -20.09
CA GLN A 638 -10.73 -7.36 -18.84
C GLN A 638 -10.07 -6.06 -18.40
N THR A 639 -10.85 -5.10 -17.92
CA THR A 639 -10.36 -3.76 -17.55
C THR A 639 -10.72 -3.45 -16.11
N LEU A 640 -9.76 -2.93 -15.34
CA LEU A 640 -9.95 -2.47 -13.96
C LEU A 640 -9.49 -1.02 -13.84
N ASP A 641 -10.14 -0.24 -12.97
CA ASP A 641 -9.77 1.14 -12.64
C ASP A 641 -9.55 2.05 -13.87
N GLY A 642 -10.41 1.89 -14.88
CA GLY A 642 -10.33 2.63 -16.14
C GLY A 642 -9.21 2.16 -17.07
N GLY A 643 -8.70 0.94 -16.87
CA GLY A 643 -7.76 0.28 -17.77
C GLY A 643 -8.31 0.20 -19.18
N VAL A 644 -7.43 0.31 -20.16
CA VAL A 644 -7.78 0.30 -21.59
C VAL A 644 -6.80 -0.58 -22.32
N ASN A 645 -7.17 -1.04 -23.51
CA ASN A 645 -6.24 -1.62 -24.45
C ASN A 645 -6.56 -1.06 -25.84
N THR A 646 -5.86 0.01 -26.23
CA THR A 646 -6.24 0.87 -27.36
C THR A 646 -6.21 0.17 -28.72
N GLN A 647 -5.54 -0.98 -28.82
CA GLN A 647 -5.25 -1.68 -30.08
C GLN A 647 -4.49 -0.85 -31.13
N THR A 648 -4.04 0.35 -30.77
CA THR A 648 -3.14 1.16 -31.60
C THR A 648 -1.74 0.53 -31.56
N ARG A 649 -1.28 -0.01 -32.69
CA ARG A 649 0.02 -0.70 -32.79
C ARG A 649 1.21 0.14 -32.30
N SER A 650 1.23 1.44 -32.56
CA SER A 650 2.31 2.33 -32.11
C SER A 650 2.30 2.60 -30.60
N GLN A 651 1.21 2.26 -29.92
CA GLN A 651 1.09 2.33 -28.46
C GLN A 651 1.19 0.95 -27.82
N ALA A 652 1.44 -0.11 -28.60
CA ALA A 652 1.60 -1.45 -28.06
C ALA A 652 2.82 -1.51 -27.13
N GLY A 653 2.63 -2.17 -26.00
CA GLY A 653 3.69 -2.41 -25.03
C GLY A 653 4.53 -3.62 -25.40
N VAL A 654 5.85 -3.55 -25.23
CA VAL A 654 6.74 -4.71 -25.41
C VAL A 654 6.36 -5.82 -24.43
N GLU A 655 6.15 -5.46 -23.18
CA GLU A 655 5.85 -6.39 -22.08
C GLU A 655 4.52 -7.11 -22.31
N ALA A 656 3.44 -6.34 -22.51
CA ALA A 656 2.11 -6.90 -22.73
C ALA A 656 2.03 -7.74 -24.02
N ASN A 657 2.79 -7.39 -25.07
CA ASN A 657 2.90 -8.22 -26.27
C ASN A 657 3.64 -9.53 -26.01
N LEU A 658 4.79 -9.48 -25.32
CA LEU A 658 5.57 -10.67 -24.95
C LEU A 658 4.70 -11.66 -24.17
N ASP A 659 4.07 -11.20 -23.08
CA ASP A 659 3.26 -12.04 -22.21
C ASP A 659 2.11 -12.70 -22.97
N ILE A 660 1.37 -11.93 -23.78
CA ILE A 660 0.23 -12.45 -24.55
C ILE A 660 0.68 -13.39 -25.68
N GLN A 661 1.76 -13.07 -26.39
CA GLN A 661 2.25 -13.90 -27.49
C GLN A 661 2.77 -15.25 -27.00
N TYR A 662 3.46 -15.28 -25.86
CA TYR A 662 3.99 -16.53 -25.33
C TYR A 662 2.98 -17.32 -24.49
N THR A 663 1.95 -16.69 -23.92
CA THR A 663 0.82 -17.45 -23.34
C THR A 663 -0.03 -18.11 -24.42
N ILE A 664 -0.54 -17.36 -25.39
CA ILE A 664 -1.34 -17.91 -26.50
C ILE A 664 -0.49 -18.83 -27.39
N GLY A 665 0.76 -18.45 -27.63
CA GLY A 665 1.70 -19.16 -28.49
C GLY A 665 2.24 -20.45 -27.89
N VAL A 666 2.12 -20.69 -26.58
CA VAL A 666 2.55 -21.95 -25.94
C VAL A 666 1.33 -22.74 -25.46
N ALA A 667 0.40 -22.13 -24.71
CA ALA A 667 -0.81 -22.76 -24.20
C ALA A 667 -1.93 -22.81 -25.27
N THR A 668 -1.71 -23.59 -26.32
CA THR A 668 -2.62 -23.69 -27.47
C THR A 668 -4.05 -24.05 -27.02
N ASN A 669 -5.04 -23.28 -27.47
CA ASN A 669 -6.47 -23.39 -27.13
C ASN A 669 -6.86 -23.15 -25.66
N VAL A 670 -5.94 -22.77 -24.78
CA VAL A 670 -6.32 -22.28 -23.44
C VAL A 670 -6.88 -20.87 -23.59
N PRO A 671 -8.11 -20.56 -23.13
CA PRO A 671 -8.62 -19.20 -23.12
C PRO A 671 -7.75 -18.27 -22.25
N VAL A 672 -7.19 -17.24 -22.88
CA VAL A 672 -6.37 -16.21 -22.24
C VAL A 672 -7.18 -14.93 -22.01
N THR A 673 -7.11 -14.38 -20.81
CA THR A 673 -7.66 -13.06 -20.46
C THR A 673 -6.54 -12.10 -20.14
N PHE A 674 -6.45 -11.00 -20.89
CA PHE A 674 -5.57 -9.87 -20.59
C PHE A 674 -6.29 -8.91 -19.65
N ILE A 675 -5.78 -8.74 -18.44
CA ILE A 675 -6.36 -7.91 -17.39
C ILE A 675 -5.58 -6.59 -17.35
N SER A 676 -6.12 -5.55 -17.99
CA SER A 676 -5.51 -4.22 -18.03
C SER A 676 -5.99 -3.35 -16.87
N VAL A 677 -5.05 -2.83 -16.09
CA VAL A 677 -5.35 -1.90 -14.99
C VAL A 677 -5.02 -0.46 -15.40
N GLY A 678 -5.92 0.46 -15.11
CA GLY A 678 -5.77 1.89 -15.37
C GLY A 678 -5.18 2.65 -14.19
N GLU A 679 -4.97 3.95 -14.39
CA GLU A 679 -4.33 4.83 -13.39
C GLU A 679 -5.30 5.33 -12.30
N ASN A 680 -6.59 4.95 -12.33
CA ASN A 680 -7.57 5.41 -11.33
C ASN A 680 -7.51 4.61 -10.01
N GLY A 681 -6.46 3.81 -9.79
CA GLY A 681 -6.25 3.07 -8.55
C GLY A 681 -6.08 3.99 -7.34
N SER A 682 -6.66 3.62 -6.20
CA SER A 682 -6.70 4.46 -4.98
C SER A 682 -5.92 3.87 -3.80
N ASP A 683 -5.30 2.71 -3.98
CA ASP A 683 -4.62 1.93 -2.94
C ASP A 683 -3.11 2.17 -2.86
N GLY A 684 -2.51 2.79 -3.89
CA GLY A 684 -1.08 3.06 -4.00
C GLY A 684 -0.22 1.83 -4.28
N LEU A 685 -0.81 0.77 -4.85
CA LEU A 685 -0.14 -0.49 -5.23
C LEU A 685 -0.19 -0.75 -6.73
N ASP A 686 -0.39 0.30 -7.52
CA ASP A 686 -0.42 0.26 -8.99
C ASP A 686 -1.35 -0.84 -9.54
N GLY A 687 -2.45 -1.15 -8.85
CA GLY A 687 -3.43 -2.14 -9.26
C GLY A 687 -3.13 -3.59 -8.87
N PHE A 688 -1.99 -3.87 -8.23
CA PHE A 688 -1.61 -5.24 -7.86
C PHE A 688 -2.63 -5.89 -6.92
N LEU A 689 -3.20 -5.13 -5.96
CA LEU A 689 -4.23 -5.65 -5.09
C LEU A 689 -5.62 -5.67 -5.77
N ASP A 690 -5.88 -4.73 -6.69
CA ASP A 690 -7.15 -4.62 -7.40
C ASP A 690 -7.42 -5.83 -8.31
N ILE A 691 -6.41 -6.32 -9.05
CA ILE A 691 -6.53 -7.57 -9.82
C ILE A 691 -6.92 -8.72 -8.88
N ILE A 692 -6.20 -8.89 -7.77
CA ILE A 692 -6.39 -10.05 -6.90
C ILE A 692 -7.74 -10.01 -6.20
N THR A 693 -8.14 -8.87 -5.68
CA THR A 693 -9.45 -8.69 -5.05
C THR A 693 -10.58 -8.87 -6.05
N THR A 694 -10.41 -8.42 -7.30
CA THR A 694 -11.37 -8.70 -8.38
C THR A 694 -11.50 -10.20 -8.63
N LEU A 695 -10.37 -10.90 -8.84
CA LEU A 695 -10.38 -12.35 -9.15
C LEU A 695 -10.90 -13.21 -7.99
N ILE A 696 -10.68 -12.79 -6.73
CA ILE A 696 -11.28 -13.44 -5.55
C ILE A 696 -12.80 -13.36 -5.62
N ASN A 697 -13.34 -12.20 -6.00
CA ASN A 697 -14.79 -11.95 -6.09
C ASN A 697 -15.44 -12.50 -7.37
N GLU A 698 -14.65 -12.93 -8.35
CA GLU A 698 -15.19 -13.56 -9.56
C GLU A 698 -15.74 -14.96 -9.30
N PRO A 699 -16.80 -15.36 -10.03
CA PRO A 699 -17.26 -16.74 -10.03
C PRO A 699 -16.14 -17.69 -10.47
N ALA A 700 -16.09 -18.89 -9.87
CA ALA A 700 -15.07 -19.91 -10.19
C ALA A 700 -15.01 -20.27 -11.69
N SER A 701 -16.12 -20.13 -12.42
CA SER A 701 -16.18 -20.38 -13.87
C SER A 701 -15.51 -19.30 -14.74
N GLN A 702 -15.32 -18.09 -14.19
CA GLN A 702 -14.69 -16.96 -14.86
C GLN A 702 -13.25 -16.76 -14.39
N ARG A 703 -12.99 -17.07 -13.11
CA ARG A 703 -11.66 -16.97 -12.50
C ARG A 703 -10.60 -17.79 -13.26
N PRO A 704 -9.42 -17.22 -13.53
CA PRO A 704 -8.33 -17.97 -14.12
C PRO A 704 -7.79 -19.03 -13.15
N SER A 705 -7.51 -20.22 -13.68
CA SER A 705 -6.82 -21.29 -12.93
C SER A 705 -5.33 -21.01 -12.78
N VAL A 706 -4.78 -20.12 -13.60
CA VAL A 706 -3.38 -19.67 -13.58
C VAL A 706 -3.36 -18.17 -13.87
N LEU A 707 -2.68 -17.38 -13.03
CA LEU A 707 -2.43 -15.96 -13.25
C LEU A 707 -0.92 -15.77 -13.39
N THR A 708 -0.48 -15.20 -14.52
CA THR A 708 0.91 -14.78 -14.72
C THR A 708 1.03 -13.27 -14.64
N THR A 709 2.05 -12.81 -13.93
CA THR A 709 2.34 -11.38 -13.75
C THR A 709 3.83 -11.14 -13.90
N SER A 710 4.20 -10.36 -14.91
CA SER A 710 5.60 -10.05 -15.24
C SER A 710 6.05 -8.68 -14.68
N TYR A 711 5.43 -8.25 -13.58
CA TYR A 711 5.67 -6.96 -12.93
C TYR A 711 5.96 -7.14 -11.45
N GLY A 712 6.75 -6.23 -10.89
CA GLY A 712 7.06 -6.23 -9.46
C GLY A 712 7.79 -4.96 -9.02
N PHE A 713 8.18 -4.97 -7.75
CA PHE A 713 8.84 -3.90 -7.03
C PHE A 713 10.10 -4.45 -6.36
N ASP A 714 10.97 -3.57 -5.88
CA ASP A 714 11.91 -3.98 -4.85
C ASP A 714 11.15 -4.16 -3.54
N GLU A 715 11.50 -5.17 -2.73
CA GLU A 715 10.82 -5.43 -1.46
C GLU A 715 10.80 -4.18 -0.55
N SER A 716 11.86 -3.35 -0.63
CA SER A 716 11.99 -2.11 0.14
C SER A 716 11.11 -0.95 -0.33
N ASP A 717 10.52 -1.04 -1.53
CA ASP A 717 9.61 0.00 -2.02
C ASP A 717 8.28 -0.01 -1.27
N LEU A 718 7.87 -1.19 -0.78
CA LEU A 718 6.67 -1.35 0.02
C LEU A 718 7.01 -1.53 1.50
N THR A 719 6.17 -0.98 2.38
CA THR A 719 6.32 -1.26 3.82
C THR A 719 5.92 -2.70 4.14
N ARG A 720 6.56 -3.32 5.13
CA ARG A 720 6.24 -4.70 5.56
C ARG A 720 4.74 -4.98 5.80
N PRO A 721 3.93 -4.09 6.42
CA PRO A 721 2.49 -4.32 6.55
C PRO A 721 1.74 -4.37 5.21
N VAL A 722 2.14 -3.54 4.24
CA VAL A 722 1.56 -3.53 2.89
C VAL A 722 1.94 -4.81 2.15
N ALA A 723 3.20 -5.20 2.18
CA ALA A 723 3.67 -6.46 1.60
C ALA A 723 2.95 -7.68 2.20
N ASN A 724 2.75 -7.70 3.53
CA ASN A 724 1.97 -8.73 4.21
C ASN A 724 0.51 -8.79 3.71
N ASN A 725 -0.16 -7.64 3.57
CA ASN A 725 -1.54 -7.60 3.08
C ASN A 725 -1.65 -8.12 1.64
N LEU A 726 -0.71 -7.73 0.78
CA LEU A 726 -0.64 -8.20 -0.60
C LEU A 726 -0.41 -9.72 -0.65
N CYS A 727 0.53 -10.23 0.14
CA CYS A 727 0.75 -11.67 0.30
C CYS A 727 -0.46 -12.43 0.84
N ASN A 728 -1.21 -11.85 1.79
CA ASN A 728 -2.43 -12.45 2.31
C ASN A 728 -3.53 -12.52 1.23
N ALA A 729 -3.59 -11.54 0.32
CA ALA A 729 -4.51 -11.57 -0.82
C ALA A 729 -4.09 -12.67 -1.82
N TYR A 730 -2.79 -12.78 -2.12
CA TYR A 730 -2.27 -13.88 -2.94
C TYR A 730 -2.57 -15.25 -2.34
N MET A 731 -2.40 -15.41 -1.02
CA MET A 731 -2.76 -16.64 -0.32
C MET A 731 -4.25 -16.99 -0.49
N GLN A 732 -5.14 -16.01 -0.37
CA GLN A 732 -6.58 -16.21 -0.56
C GLN A 732 -6.92 -16.67 -1.98
N LEU A 733 -6.38 -16.01 -3.00
CA LEU A 733 -6.60 -16.40 -4.39
C LEU A 733 -5.99 -17.78 -4.71
N GLY A 734 -4.82 -18.09 -4.14
CA GLY A 734 -4.19 -19.41 -4.22
C GLY A 734 -5.03 -20.52 -3.61
N ALA A 735 -5.66 -20.26 -2.44
CA ALA A 735 -6.57 -21.19 -1.79
C ALA A 735 -7.86 -21.44 -2.58
N LEU A 736 -8.24 -20.50 -3.44
CA LEU A 736 -9.37 -20.60 -4.37
C LEU A 736 -9.04 -21.37 -5.66
N GLY A 737 -7.84 -21.94 -5.77
CA GLY A 737 -7.45 -22.82 -6.87
C GLY A 737 -6.71 -22.15 -8.03
N THR A 738 -6.28 -20.89 -7.87
CA THR A 738 -5.49 -20.17 -8.88
C THR A 738 -4.00 -20.31 -8.60
N SER A 739 -3.21 -20.76 -9.58
CA SER A 739 -1.74 -20.72 -9.51
C SER A 739 -1.24 -19.31 -9.81
N LEU A 740 -0.63 -18.64 -8.83
CA LEU A 740 -0.06 -17.29 -8.96
C LEU A 740 1.42 -17.38 -9.35
N ILE A 741 1.77 -16.89 -10.54
CA ILE A 741 3.09 -17.02 -11.13
C ILE A 741 3.65 -15.62 -11.38
N PHE A 742 4.83 -15.34 -10.81
CA PHE A 742 5.49 -14.04 -10.90
C PHE A 742 6.90 -14.17 -11.48
N SER A 743 7.29 -13.21 -12.32
CA SER A 743 8.69 -13.06 -12.73
C SER A 743 9.55 -12.69 -11.52
N SER A 744 10.76 -13.26 -11.42
CA SER A 744 11.65 -13.00 -10.28
C SER A 744 12.30 -11.62 -10.32
N GLY A 745 12.41 -11.00 -11.50
CA GLY A 745 13.07 -9.73 -11.76
C GLY A 745 14.34 -9.88 -12.62
N ASP A 746 14.82 -8.75 -13.14
CA ASP A 746 15.90 -8.70 -14.14
C ASP A 746 17.16 -7.97 -13.64
N GLY A 747 17.26 -7.75 -12.33
CA GLY A 747 18.38 -7.07 -11.67
C GLY A 747 19.44 -8.00 -11.08
N GLY A 748 19.33 -9.32 -11.25
CA GLY A 748 20.15 -10.27 -10.50
C GLY A 748 19.97 -10.07 -8.98
N VAL A 749 21.06 -9.99 -8.21
CA VAL A 749 20.95 -9.65 -6.77
C VAL A 749 20.67 -8.17 -6.48
N SER A 750 20.53 -7.33 -7.51
CA SER A 750 20.30 -5.88 -7.36
C SER A 750 18.84 -5.44 -7.45
N GLY A 751 17.89 -6.36 -7.37
CA GLY A 751 16.46 -6.03 -7.27
C GLY A 751 15.67 -6.38 -8.52
N SER A 752 14.53 -5.72 -8.70
CA SER A 752 13.60 -5.93 -9.80
C SER A 752 14.23 -5.55 -11.15
N GLN A 753 15.09 -4.53 -11.13
CA GLN A 753 15.91 -4.08 -12.24
C GLN A 753 17.34 -3.82 -11.76
N SER A 754 18.31 -3.79 -12.68
CA SER A 754 19.70 -3.55 -12.32
C SER A 754 19.91 -2.16 -11.71
N GLN A 755 20.46 -2.08 -10.50
CA GLN A 755 20.74 -0.80 -9.83
C GLN A 755 22.00 -0.83 -8.95
N SER A 756 22.38 0.36 -8.47
CA SER A 756 23.51 0.50 -7.53
C SER A 756 23.10 0.11 -6.12
N CYS A 757 23.82 -0.85 -5.53
CA CYS A 757 23.53 -1.37 -4.20
C CYS A 757 24.78 -1.93 -3.51
N THR A 758 24.69 -2.04 -2.18
CA THR A 758 25.70 -2.70 -1.34
C THR A 758 25.17 -4.03 -0.81
N ASN A 759 23.94 -4.04 -0.31
CA ASN A 759 23.24 -5.26 0.11
C ASN A 759 22.34 -5.75 -1.01
N PHE A 760 22.08 -7.05 -1.03
CA PHE A 760 21.21 -7.67 -2.02
C PHE A 760 19.77 -7.21 -1.80
N ILE A 761 19.07 -6.95 -2.90
CA ILE A 761 17.73 -6.37 -2.90
C ILE A 761 16.77 -7.48 -3.37
N PRO A 762 15.95 -8.05 -2.47
CA PRO A 762 14.91 -8.99 -2.86
C PRO A 762 13.75 -8.26 -3.55
N THR A 763 12.94 -9.00 -4.31
CA THR A 763 11.88 -8.48 -5.17
C THR A 763 10.52 -8.98 -4.71
N LEU A 764 9.53 -8.09 -4.73
CA LEU A 764 8.15 -8.39 -4.37
C LEU A 764 7.26 -8.21 -5.60
N PRO A 765 6.27 -9.07 -5.88
CA PRO A 765 5.79 -10.20 -5.07
C PRO A 765 6.63 -11.47 -5.05
N SER A 766 7.72 -11.58 -5.82
CA SER A 766 8.42 -12.86 -6.00
C SER A 766 8.98 -13.49 -4.73
N ASP A 767 9.32 -12.68 -3.72
CA ASP A 767 9.76 -13.13 -2.41
C ASP A 767 8.60 -13.45 -1.42
N CYS A 768 7.35 -13.29 -1.85
CA CYS A 768 6.16 -13.73 -1.14
C CYS A 768 6.11 -15.27 -1.05
N PRO A 769 5.77 -15.86 0.11
CA PRO A 769 5.70 -17.32 0.26
C PRO A 769 4.46 -17.97 -0.38
N PHE A 770 3.51 -17.19 -0.89
CA PHE A 770 2.24 -17.70 -1.45
C PHE A 770 2.13 -17.59 -2.97
N VAL A 771 3.22 -17.22 -3.64
CA VAL A 771 3.33 -17.18 -5.11
C VAL A 771 4.46 -18.08 -5.58
N THR A 772 4.39 -18.54 -6.82
CA THR A 772 5.50 -19.25 -7.48
C THR A 772 6.34 -18.25 -8.25
N SER A 773 7.57 -18.03 -7.79
CA SER A 773 8.54 -17.13 -8.43
C SER A 773 9.33 -17.86 -9.51
N VAL A 774 9.44 -17.26 -10.69
CA VAL A 774 10.08 -17.85 -11.88
C VAL A 774 11.31 -17.03 -12.27
N GLY A 775 12.48 -17.65 -12.12
CA GLY A 775 13.76 -17.13 -12.62
C GLY A 775 14.01 -17.44 -14.09
N SER A 776 15.18 -17.05 -14.57
CA SER A 776 15.56 -17.17 -15.97
C SER A 776 16.81 -18.01 -16.21
N THR A 777 16.80 -18.70 -17.34
CA THR A 777 17.92 -19.45 -17.92
C THR A 777 18.12 -19.05 -19.38
N GLY A 778 19.32 -19.32 -19.89
CA GLY A 778 19.70 -19.01 -21.27
C GLY A 778 20.52 -20.11 -21.93
N GLY A 779 20.52 -20.10 -23.27
CA GLY A 779 21.26 -21.03 -24.12
C GLY A 779 20.61 -22.42 -24.25
N ILE A 780 21.15 -23.26 -25.15
CA ILE A 780 20.64 -24.63 -25.39
C ILE A 780 20.99 -25.58 -24.24
N THR A 781 22.23 -25.51 -23.77
CA THR A 781 22.59 -26.09 -22.47
C THR A 781 22.28 -25.03 -21.45
N GLU A 782 21.10 -25.12 -20.84
CA GLU A 782 20.57 -24.08 -19.99
C GLU A 782 21.51 -23.78 -18.82
N VAL A 783 21.84 -22.51 -18.68
CA VAL A 783 22.58 -21.95 -17.54
C VAL A 783 21.77 -20.82 -16.93
N GLY A 784 21.92 -20.56 -15.63
CA GLY A 784 21.24 -19.44 -14.98
C GLY A 784 21.66 -18.11 -15.61
N SER A 785 20.67 -17.34 -16.09
CA SER A 785 20.89 -16.04 -16.73
C SER A 785 21.38 -15.01 -15.71
N SER A 786 22.29 -14.13 -16.14
CA SER A 786 22.91 -13.16 -15.22
C SER A 786 21.95 -12.13 -14.64
N PHE A 787 20.87 -11.83 -15.37
CA PHE A 787 19.83 -10.92 -14.91
C PHE A 787 18.80 -11.62 -14.00
N SER A 788 18.77 -12.96 -13.91
CA SER A 788 17.77 -13.69 -13.12
C SER A 788 17.82 -13.27 -11.65
N SER A 789 16.84 -12.46 -11.23
CA SER A 789 16.78 -12.01 -9.85
C SER A 789 16.47 -13.17 -8.92
N GLY A 790 17.16 -13.19 -7.78
CA GLY A 790 17.02 -14.24 -6.81
C GLY A 790 17.78 -13.90 -5.53
N GLY A 791 17.27 -14.38 -4.41
CA GLY A 791 17.80 -14.03 -3.11
C GLY A 791 16.91 -14.45 -1.98
N PHE A 792 16.92 -13.65 -0.91
CA PHE A 792 16.23 -13.94 0.34
C PHE A 792 15.50 -12.68 0.82
N SER A 793 14.20 -12.83 1.09
CA SER A 793 13.33 -11.77 1.63
C SER A 793 13.87 -11.18 2.94
N ASN A 794 13.70 -9.88 3.16
CA ASN A 794 13.91 -9.27 4.47
C ASN A 794 12.62 -9.26 5.32
N TYR A 795 11.46 -9.51 4.73
CA TYR A 795 10.15 -9.40 5.39
C TYR A 795 9.56 -10.75 5.81
N PHE A 796 9.63 -11.75 4.93
CA PHE A 796 8.98 -13.05 5.09
C PHE A 796 10.00 -14.10 5.51
N GLY A 797 9.68 -14.88 6.55
CA GLY A 797 10.54 -15.98 6.98
C GLY A 797 10.51 -17.17 6.03
N ILE A 798 11.50 -18.06 6.14
CA ILE A 798 11.56 -19.29 5.33
C ILE A 798 10.30 -20.16 5.58
N PRO A 799 9.50 -20.46 4.53
CA PRO A 799 8.36 -21.35 4.67
C PRO A 799 8.80 -22.81 4.86
N SER A 800 7.98 -23.61 5.54
CA SER A 800 8.32 -25.00 5.90
C SER A 800 8.64 -25.86 4.68
N TYR A 801 7.93 -25.67 3.57
CA TYR A 801 8.11 -26.42 2.32
C TYR A 801 9.50 -26.22 1.69
N GLN A 802 10.20 -25.12 1.98
CA GLN A 802 11.51 -24.78 1.40
C GLN A 802 12.68 -24.93 2.39
N SER A 803 12.39 -25.13 3.68
CA SER A 803 13.38 -25.07 4.76
C SER A 803 14.61 -25.98 4.57
N ALA A 804 14.41 -27.20 4.07
CA ALA A 804 15.50 -28.16 3.84
C ALA A 804 16.44 -27.72 2.70
N ASP A 805 15.87 -27.24 1.60
CA ASP A 805 16.60 -26.76 0.43
C ASP A 805 17.43 -25.52 0.75
N VAL A 806 16.84 -24.55 1.45
CA VAL A 806 17.54 -23.35 1.91
C VAL A 806 18.67 -23.71 2.88
N ALA A 807 18.44 -24.62 3.84
CA ALA A 807 19.49 -25.05 4.76
C ALA A 807 20.66 -25.71 4.02
N SER A 808 20.38 -26.57 3.03
CA SER A 808 21.39 -27.21 2.17
C SER A 808 22.20 -26.17 1.39
N TYR A 809 21.52 -25.22 0.75
CA TYR A 809 22.18 -24.16 -0.02
C TYR A 809 23.05 -23.25 0.87
N LEU A 810 22.54 -22.83 2.02
CA LEU A 810 23.24 -21.99 2.99
C LEU A 810 24.47 -22.67 3.58
N ALA A 811 24.42 -24.00 3.75
CA ALA A 811 25.58 -24.80 4.14
C ALA A 811 26.63 -24.85 3.02
N ALA A 812 26.20 -25.01 1.77
CA ALA A 812 27.08 -25.09 0.61
C ALA A 812 27.84 -23.77 0.32
N ILE A 813 27.22 -22.61 0.51
CA ILE A 813 27.90 -21.31 0.32
C ILE A 813 28.81 -20.89 1.48
N GLY A 814 28.63 -21.49 2.66
CA GLY A 814 29.33 -21.03 3.88
C GLY A 814 29.19 -19.53 4.12
N SER A 815 30.32 -18.82 4.08
CA SER A 815 30.44 -17.38 4.33
C SER A 815 30.42 -16.50 3.06
N THR A 816 30.26 -17.08 1.87
CA THR A 816 30.11 -16.29 0.64
C THR A 816 28.92 -15.34 0.77
N ASN A 817 29.14 -14.06 0.40
CA ASN A 817 28.17 -12.97 0.53
C ASN A 817 27.68 -12.70 1.98
N SER A 818 28.47 -13.07 3.00
CA SER A 818 28.14 -12.79 4.40
C SER A 818 27.84 -11.30 4.64
N GLY A 819 26.78 -11.03 5.39
CA GLY A 819 26.31 -9.67 5.72
C GLY A 819 25.57 -8.94 4.59
N ARG A 820 25.40 -9.54 3.41
CA ARG A 820 24.74 -8.88 2.26
C ARG A 820 23.27 -9.24 2.08
N PHE A 821 22.79 -10.32 2.70
CA PHE A 821 21.41 -10.79 2.54
C PHE A 821 20.88 -11.42 3.84
N ASN A 822 19.56 -11.51 3.97
CA ASN A 822 18.90 -12.09 5.13
C ASN A 822 18.84 -13.62 5.05
N ARG A 823 19.68 -14.32 5.80
CA ARG A 823 19.75 -15.80 5.79
C ARG A 823 18.50 -16.51 6.36
N THR A 824 17.57 -15.78 7.00
CA THR A 824 16.34 -16.35 7.58
C THR A 824 15.09 -16.06 6.74
N GLY A 825 15.25 -15.39 5.59
CA GLY A 825 14.16 -15.00 4.71
C GLY A 825 13.69 -16.09 3.74
N ARG A 826 12.43 -16.00 3.28
CA ARG A 826 11.92 -16.76 2.12
C ARG A 826 12.88 -16.57 0.97
N ALA A 827 13.35 -17.67 0.39
CA ALA A 827 14.36 -17.62 -0.65
C ALA A 827 13.72 -17.83 -2.03
N PHE A 828 14.11 -17.10 -3.06
CA PHE A 828 13.49 -17.14 -4.39
C PHE A 828 14.56 -17.08 -5.49
N PRO A 829 14.28 -17.50 -6.74
CA PRO A 829 13.00 -18.02 -7.26
C PRO A 829 12.69 -19.45 -6.79
N ASP A 830 11.50 -19.95 -7.14
CA ASP A 830 11.09 -21.35 -6.89
C ASP A 830 11.49 -22.27 -8.05
N VAL A 831 11.38 -21.79 -9.28
CA VAL A 831 11.69 -22.50 -10.53
C VAL A 831 12.29 -21.52 -11.54
N ALA A 832 12.68 -22.00 -12.71
CA ALA A 832 13.11 -21.15 -13.82
C ALA A 832 12.61 -21.65 -15.17
N ALA A 833 12.71 -20.81 -16.20
CA ALA A 833 12.54 -21.18 -17.60
C ALA A 833 13.45 -20.31 -18.49
N GLN A 834 13.42 -20.52 -19.80
CA GLN A 834 14.16 -19.70 -20.77
C GLN A 834 13.70 -18.25 -20.63
N GLY A 835 14.63 -17.31 -20.72
CA GLY A 835 14.30 -15.89 -20.73
C GLY A 835 15.23 -15.05 -21.59
N GLU A 836 16.01 -15.66 -22.50
CA GLU A 836 16.93 -14.96 -23.40
C GLU A 836 16.51 -15.13 -24.86
N SER A 837 16.66 -14.06 -25.64
CA SER A 837 16.48 -14.00 -27.09
C SER A 837 15.10 -14.40 -27.58
N PHE A 838 14.03 -14.03 -26.86
CA PHE A 838 12.65 -14.33 -27.26
C PHE A 838 12.24 -13.46 -28.44
N GLU A 839 11.87 -14.09 -29.55
CA GLU A 839 11.34 -13.38 -30.71
C GLU A 839 9.87 -13.02 -30.49
N ILE A 840 9.56 -11.73 -30.58
CA ILE A 840 8.20 -11.18 -30.46
C ILE A 840 7.87 -10.31 -31.66
N ALA A 841 6.58 -10.21 -31.98
CA ALA A 841 6.06 -9.17 -32.87
C ALA A 841 5.68 -7.93 -32.05
N TRP A 842 6.19 -6.76 -32.42
CA TRP A 842 5.88 -5.50 -31.75
C TRP A 842 5.89 -4.36 -32.75
N SER A 843 4.82 -3.57 -32.77
CA SER A 843 4.64 -2.44 -33.69
C SER A 843 4.87 -2.85 -35.16
N ALA A 844 4.27 -3.98 -35.55
CA ALA A 844 4.40 -4.62 -36.86
C ALA A 844 5.80 -5.14 -37.26
N GLN A 845 6.79 -5.14 -36.36
CA GLN A 845 8.14 -5.66 -36.59
C GLN A 845 8.46 -6.84 -35.68
N PHE A 846 9.46 -7.66 -36.03
CA PHE A 846 10.00 -8.68 -35.13
C PHE A 846 11.23 -8.14 -34.41
N GLY A 847 11.33 -8.44 -33.12
CA GLY A 847 12.46 -8.08 -32.26
C GLY A 847 12.73 -9.16 -31.23
N LEU A 848 13.92 -9.13 -30.64
CA LEU A 848 14.31 -10.03 -29.56
C LEU A 848 14.20 -9.30 -28.21
N VAL A 849 13.71 -10.00 -27.20
CA VAL A 849 13.62 -9.51 -25.83
C VAL A 849 14.20 -10.52 -24.86
N ASP A 850 14.73 -10.01 -23.75
CA ASP A 850 15.28 -10.78 -22.63
C ASP A 850 14.52 -10.39 -21.36
N GLY A 851 14.40 -11.32 -20.41
CA GLY A 851 13.86 -11.06 -19.09
C GLY A 851 13.17 -12.28 -18.47
N THR A 852 13.05 -12.27 -17.14
CA THR A 852 12.21 -13.21 -16.39
C THR A 852 10.72 -13.05 -16.73
N SER A 853 10.36 -11.90 -17.31
CA SER A 853 9.10 -11.65 -18.03
C SER A 853 8.82 -12.62 -19.16
N ALA A 854 9.82 -13.22 -19.81
CA ALA A 854 9.62 -14.28 -20.79
C ALA A 854 9.43 -15.66 -20.13
N SER A 855 10.10 -15.87 -18.99
CA SER A 855 10.11 -17.14 -18.24
C SER A 855 8.78 -17.39 -17.52
N ALA A 856 8.20 -16.38 -16.86
CA ALA A 856 6.93 -16.48 -16.14
C ALA A 856 5.74 -16.94 -17.00
N PRO A 857 5.41 -16.29 -18.13
CA PRO A 857 4.32 -16.73 -19.02
C PRO A 857 4.58 -18.10 -19.66
N THR A 858 5.85 -18.46 -19.89
CA THR A 858 6.23 -19.80 -20.36
C THR A 858 5.86 -20.87 -19.33
N PHE A 859 6.26 -20.67 -18.07
CA PHE A 859 5.92 -21.59 -16.98
C PHE A 859 4.40 -21.62 -16.73
N ALA A 860 3.73 -20.48 -16.76
CA ALA A 860 2.27 -20.38 -16.63
C ALA A 860 1.53 -21.16 -17.71
N SER A 861 2.02 -21.13 -18.95
CA SER A 861 1.47 -21.90 -20.06
C SER A 861 1.56 -23.40 -19.84
N ILE A 862 2.70 -23.88 -19.30
CA ILE A 862 2.89 -25.29 -18.93
C ILE A 862 1.88 -25.70 -17.86
N ILE A 863 1.72 -24.90 -16.79
CA ILE A 863 0.77 -25.19 -15.71
C ILE A 863 -0.67 -25.18 -16.22
N ALA A 864 -1.04 -24.26 -17.11
CA ALA A 864 -2.38 -24.23 -17.69
C ALA A 864 -2.68 -25.48 -18.53
N LEU A 865 -1.70 -25.96 -19.32
CA LEU A 865 -1.83 -27.21 -20.08
C LEU A 865 -1.89 -28.45 -19.18
N ILE A 866 -1.19 -28.46 -18.04
CA ILE A 866 -1.31 -29.54 -17.04
C ILE A 866 -2.69 -29.50 -16.38
N ASN A 867 -3.18 -28.32 -16.00
CA ASN A 867 -4.52 -28.14 -15.45
C ASN A 867 -5.59 -28.62 -16.45
N ASP A 868 -5.44 -28.36 -17.75
CA ASP A 868 -6.35 -28.86 -18.79
C ASP A 868 -6.46 -30.39 -18.75
N GLN A 869 -5.31 -31.08 -18.68
CA GLN A 869 -5.29 -32.54 -18.63
C GLN A 869 -5.82 -33.11 -17.30
N LEU A 870 -5.59 -32.42 -16.18
CA LEU A 870 -6.17 -32.78 -14.89
C LEU A 870 -7.70 -32.69 -14.95
N VAL A 871 -8.23 -31.58 -15.46
CA VAL A 871 -9.67 -31.35 -15.60
C VAL A 871 -10.29 -32.37 -16.57
N ALA A 872 -9.62 -32.66 -17.68
CA ALA A 872 -10.05 -33.70 -18.63
C ALA A 872 -10.11 -35.09 -17.98
N ALA A 873 -9.26 -35.35 -17.00
CA ALA A 873 -9.24 -36.57 -16.19
C ALA A 873 -10.16 -36.53 -14.96
N GLY A 874 -10.97 -35.48 -14.79
CA GLY A 874 -11.87 -35.31 -13.63
C GLY A 874 -11.15 -34.99 -12.32
N LYS A 875 -9.89 -34.51 -12.38
CA LYS A 875 -9.09 -34.09 -11.22
C LYS A 875 -9.17 -32.57 -11.04
N PRO A 876 -8.98 -32.06 -9.81
CA PRO A 876 -8.89 -30.62 -9.56
C PRO A 876 -7.62 -30.03 -10.21
N VAL A 877 -7.66 -28.72 -10.48
CA VAL A 877 -6.49 -27.93 -10.87
C VAL A 877 -5.47 -27.84 -9.73
N LEU A 878 -4.23 -27.47 -10.04
CA LEU A 878 -3.12 -27.50 -9.09
C LEU A 878 -3.19 -26.41 -7.99
N GLY A 879 -3.72 -25.22 -8.29
CA GLY A 879 -3.78 -24.11 -7.33
C GLY A 879 -2.40 -23.67 -6.83
N PHE A 880 -2.22 -23.50 -5.52
CA PHE A 880 -0.94 -23.11 -4.93
C PHE A 880 0.13 -24.21 -5.08
N LEU A 881 1.15 -23.94 -5.90
CA LEU A 881 2.09 -24.96 -6.39
C LEU A 881 3.22 -25.30 -5.40
N ASN A 882 3.73 -24.33 -4.65
CA ASN A 882 5.05 -24.45 -4.01
C ASN A 882 5.20 -25.71 -3.13
N PRO A 883 4.26 -26.07 -2.22
CA PRO A 883 4.40 -27.29 -1.42
C PRO A 883 4.54 -28.57 -2.26
N PHE A 884 3.85 -28.64 -3.41
CA PHE A 884 4.00 -29.74 -4.35
C PHE A 884 5.36 -29.69 -5.07
N LEU A 885 5.79 -28.52 -5.54
CA LEU A 885 7.06 -28.35 -6.25
C LEU A 885 8.26 -28.79 -5.40
N TYR A 886 8.29 -28.42 -4.12
CA TYR A 886 9.37 -28.81 -3.18
C TYR A 886 9.22 -30.24 -2.63
N SER A 887 8.16 -30.96 -2.98
CA SER A 887 8.04 -32.39 -2.66
C SER A 887 9.04 -33.22 -3.47
N SER A 888 9.34 -34.44 -3.01
CA SER A 888 10.20 -35.38 -3.76
C SER A 888 9.68 -35.69 -5.17
N THR A 889 8.36 -35.69 -5.35
CA THR A 889 7.70 -36.01 -6.62
C THR A 889 7.68 -34.81 -7.55
N GLY A 890 7.33 -33.63 -7.03
CA GLY A 890 7.33 -32.38 -7.80
C GLY A 890 8.72 -32.00 -8.28
N ARG A 891 9.73 -32.03 -7.41
CA ARG A 891 11.12 -31.69 -7.77
C ARG A 891 11.70 -32.59 -8.86
N ALA A 892 11.31 -33.87 -8.90
CA ALA A 892 11.76 -34.80 -9.94
C ALA A 892 11.26 -34.43 -11.34
N ALA A 893 10.28 -33.51 -11.45
CA ALA A 893 9.76 -32.99 -12.70
C ALA A 893 10.59 -31.85 -13.32
N PHE A 894 11.66 -31.42 -12.65
CA PHE A 894 12.50 -30.31 -13.11
C PHE A 894 13.89 -30.80 -13.53
N ASN A 895 14.49 -30.07 -14.47
CA ASN A 895 15.87 -30.24 -14.88
C ASN A 895 16.74 -29.27 -14.06
N ASP A 896 17.61 -29.83 -13.23
CA ASP A 896 18.48 -29.09 -12.32
C ASP A 896 19.53 -28.28 -13.10
N ILE A 897 19.61 -26.97 -12.84
CA ILE A 897 20.53 -26.05 -13.49
C ILE A 897 21.71 -25.79 -12.56
N THR A 898 22.86 -26.40 -12.86
CA THR A 898 23.98 -26.42 -11.91
C THR A 898 25.07 -25.38 -12.22
N SER A 899 24.80 -24.42 -13.10
CA SER A 899 25.79 -23.40 -13.51
C SER A 899 25.13 -22.09 -13.92
N GLY A 900 25.86 -20.98 -13.73
CA GLY A 900 25.33 -19.63 -13.86
C GLY A 900 25.42 -18.87 -12.54
N THR A 901 25.30 -17.55 -12.61
CA THR A 901 25.37 -16.63 -11.46
C THR A 901 24.48 -15.43 -11.73
N ASN A 902 23.93 -14.80 -10.70
CA ASN A 902 23.12 -13.58 -10.83
C ASN A 902 23.83 -12.33 -10.24
N PRO A 903 24.84 -11.78 -10.93
CA PRO A 903 25.65 -10.67 -10.42
C PRO A 903 24.85 -9.40 -10.12
N GLY A 904 25.41 -8.57 -9.25
CA GLY A 904 24.79 -7.33 -8.78
C GLY A 904 25.44 -6.86 -7.48
N CYS A 905 25.14 -5.62 -7.08
CA CYS A 905 25.66 -5.00 -5.85
C CYS A 905 27.19 -5.11 -5.68
N ASN A 906 27.93 -4.99 -6.79
CA ASN A 906 29.39 -5.16 -6.86
C ASN A 906 29.90 -6.57 -6.46
N THR A 907 29.10 -7.60 -6.74
CA THR A 907 29.44 -9.01 -6.47
C THR A 907 29.02 -9.90 -7.64
N ASN A 908 29.48 -11.16 -7.65
CA ASN A 908 28.96 -12.19 -8.54
C ASN A 908 27.57 -12.71 -8.11
N GLY A 909 26.97 -12.15 -7.06
CA GLY A 909 25.70 -12.62 -6.53
C GLY A 909 25.78 -14.05 -6.01
N PHE A 910 24.69 -14.79 -6.21
CA PHE A 910 24.62 -16.21 -5.94
C PHE A 910 25.07 -17.04 -7.15
N SER A 911 25.30 -18.33 -6.94
CA SER A 911 25.71 -19.24 -8.01
C SER A 911 24.81 -20.45 -8.03
N ALA A 912 24.39 -20.82 -9.25
CA ALA A 912 23.58 -22.00 -9.47
C ALA A 912 24.40 -23.28 -9.19
N ARG A 913 23.77 -24.27 -8.56
CA ARG A 913 24.41 -25.50 -8.07
C ARG A 913 23.39 -26.62 -7.96
N ALA A 914 23.86 -27.86 -7.84
CA ALA A 914 22.98 -29.02 -7.68
C ALA A 914 21.97 -28.85 -6.52
N GLY A 915 20.70 -29.09 -6.81
CA GLY A 915 19.57 -28.85 -5.92
C GLY A 915 18.95 -27.46 -6.14
N TRP A 916 18.23 -26.96 -5.13
CA TRP A 916 17.67 -25.61 -5.21
C TRP A 916 18.75 -24.54 -5.06
N ASP A 917 18.65 -23.45 -5.84
CA ASP A 917 19.47 -22.25 -5.69
C ASP A 917 18.69 -20.94 -5.94
N PRO A 918 19.14 -19.80 -5.39
CA PRO A 918 18.53 -18.48 -5.59
C PRO A 918 19.00 -17.83 -6.91
N VAL A 919 19.14 -18.62 -7.97
CA VAL A 919 19.33 -18.16 -9.35
C VAL A 919 18.24 -18.78 -10.24
N THR A 920 18.02 -20.08 -10.10
CA THR A 920 17.14 -20.89 -10.96
C THR A 920 16.12 -21.75 -10.20
N GLY A 921 16.11 -21.66 -8.86
CA GLY A 921 15.20 -22.40 -8.02
C GLY A 921 15.43 -23.90 -8.14
N LEU A 922 14.36 -24.68 -8.31
CA LEU A 922 14.41 -26.12 -8.57
C LEU A 922 14.84 -26.48 -10.01
N GLY A 923 15.05 -25.48 -10.87
CA GLY A 923 15.45 -25.65 -12.27
C GLY A 923 14.29 -25.47 -13.25
N THR A 924 14.45 -26.01 -14.47
CA THR A 924 13.51 -25.80 -15.59
C THR A 924 12.50 -26.95 -15.74
N PRO A 925 11.25 -26.67 -16.13
CA PRO A 925 10.20 -27.69 -16.14
C PRO A 925 10.40 -28.73 -17.26
N ASP A 926 10.05 -29.98 -16.98
CA ASP A 926 9.79 -30.99 -18.01
C ASP A 926 8.31 -31.36 -17.96
N PHE A 927 7.57 -31.01 -19.02
CA PHE A 927 6.12 -31.21 -19.09
C PHE A 927 5.72 -32.68 -18.86
N VAL A 928 6.46 -33.62 -19.45
CA VAL A 928 6.14 -35.06 -19.38
C VAL A 928 6.35 -35.57 -17.96
N LYS A 929 7.44 -35.17 -17.32
CA LYS A 929 7.69 -35.54 -15.92
C LYS A 929 6.69 -34.85 -14.98
N LEU A 930 6.33 -33.60 -15.24
CA LEU A 930 5.36 -32.86 -14.43
C LEU A 930 3.97 -33.49 -14.51
N LYS A 931 3.55 -33.88 -15.72
CA LYS A 931 2.33 -34.67 -15.94
C LYS A 931 2.33 -35.96 -15.12
N ALA A 932 3.41 -36.74 -15.18
CA ALA A 932 3.51 -37.97 -14.40
C ALA A 932 3.49 -37.69 -12.88
N ALA A 933 4.16 -36.62 -12.43
CA ALA A 933 4.23 -36.21 -11.02
C ALA A 933 2.86 -35.83 -10.43
N VAL A 934 1.93 -35.31 -11.24
CA VAL A 934 0.56 -35.00 -10.82
C VAL A 934 -0.41 -36.19 -10.98
N GLY A 935 0.11 -37.36 -11.38
CA GLY A 935 -0.64 -38.61 -11.47
C GLY A 935 -1.53 -38.72 -12.72
N LEU A 936 -1.00 -38.28 -13.87
CA LEU A 936 -1.60 -38.40 -15.21
C LEU A 936 -0.81 -39.28 -16.16
#